data_AF-A0A2N7VP26-F1
#
_entry.id   AF-A0A2N7VP26-F1
#
_cell.length_a   1.000
_cell.length_b   1.000
_cell.length_c   1.000
_cell.angle_alpha   90.00
_cell.angle_beta   90.00
_cell.angle_gamma   90.00
#
_symmetry.space_group_name_H-M   'P 1'
#
loop_
_entity.id
_entity.type
_entity.pdbx_description
1 polymer ?
#
loop_
_entity_poly.entity_id
_entity_poly.type
_entity_poly.pdbx_seq_one_letter_code
_entity_poly.pdbx_strand_id
1 'polypeptide(L)'
;MSTTKTHHQAHKSASAKPSEPQQPPAPAYVPLKWSYPFTTPSDKDGNDAHSYFEALSNAEDGFYPLGANGIWHGGIHFDTNTGHILKQENGVRAIADGEVVAYRLDSQYPVLKYADGKSCMYSTGFVLVRHKLQLPPAPSRDTAKSSQASSATAVSSAPSASASPTVPAAASGASTPTAASAPGDETLTFFSLYMHLLDWQGYKDAIDAFTPGTATPSVIKCMPYWKGEKRYRAGAGATDAQLEPTVFDFSLPESMRLDAPDNESTSFTTPTLEWLDPVQFPAGTSWPEKFRFFDQQSAPGKQKAKQVAAKGALVYLAANGEAIGLLPQGSEVRLGPVSAKDKGWAQITKVLKGDPVGLTIGDPVDTRVSTGWMKIDQLDLLIDPNPRDAIFVLDTPYPVAAGSVLGYLGEYQRYREASKVPPTRQRPLMHMEVFAGPDLPAFIKKSQARAQQLGDQKSFLEIAVGAKLVDVAEPKSSIAKGLVLKPISKEAGEGPWVKVQPTLVEMPAPAPQHAAHGHAPHPKHAKVVPHETSQGSPVWVERAMAGRAAPAEFKAWSDFPLQVANAKAPAAGFDEVYSLGELDKRGADAKVQDDKHAHWWKVTVGTAEGNSREGWVCDTGHDLVRKRSAWEWPGFELIDNTSVPLIDSFKRFLYVQELLFDGDKDSFEPSALSANGSALIQRLEKVVDRLGNKDGKVTGSELARAQSTRWVAQAMSHLVVRYESEWGGDLSKWESLSSLMKERKYIWQGELERIEKLRWWDKVKNGMKDLPRDAAVYHFHPVGVIANFYSPCSSLDALIQKIGDVISLGEGTYESYNTGTRGKHGKVVFAQFRAPHGTVTGKTINEILASVSLPPEDHGRMYTTGKYETIIPTLAAAKNALGLNGDEKYDEQMQERVYRDFLFDQTPGLSNFVKKGYGSVDDAQYAAARQWASIAVPKGLRISKDYGGTVSDGTMSYYEQPGQNGANMKSTNKLRAVLEEVEQMRSNGAL
;
A
#
# COMPACT_ATOMS: atom_id res chain seq x y z
N MET A 1 56.75 -77.78 19.25
CA MET A 1 58.06 -77.21 18.86
C MET A 1 57.81 -76.28 17.68
N SER A 2 57.79 -74.96 17.94
CA SER A 2 58.76 -73.95 17.42
C SER A 2 58.54 -73.61 15.94
N THR A 3 58.40 -72.36 15.48
CA THR A 3 58.72 -71.05 16.06
C THR A 3 58.03 -69.94 15.25
N THR A 4 57.87 -68.79 15.91
CA THR A 4 57.18 -67.52 15.60
C THR A 4 57.52 -66.82 14.27
N LYS A 5 56.51 -66.13 13.69
CA LYS A 5 56.62 -64.82 13.00
C LYS A 5 55.24 -64.14 12.91
N THR A 6 55.08 -63.00 13.55
CA THR A 6 53.87 -62.16 13.58
C THR A 6 53.86 -61.18 12.41
N HIS A 7 52.82 -61.21 11.58
CA HIS A 7 52.61 -60.25 10.47
C HIS A 7 51.42 -59.33 10.76
N HIS A 8 51.68 -58.03 10.66
CA HIS A 8 50.69 -56.97 10.56
C HIS A 8 49.90 -57.06 9.25
N GLN A 9 48.57 -56.98 9.32
CA GLN A 9 47.70 -56.63 8.19
C GLN A 9 46.99 -55.30 8.49
N ALA A 10 47.23 -54.32 7.63
CA ALA A 10 46.61 -53.01 7.65
C ALA A 10 45.12 -53.12 7.30
N HIS A 11 44.24 -52.68 8.20
CA HIS A 11 42.82 -52.55 7.93
C HIS A 11 42.55 -51.28 7.11
N LYS A 12 41.92 -51.49 5.95
CA LYS A 12 41.48 -50.48 4.98
C LYS A 12 40.46 -49.51 5.61
N SER A 13 40.60 -48.24 5.22
CA SER A 13 39.69 -47.12 5.49
C SER A 13 38.24 -47.43 5.11
N ALA A 14 37.33 -47.30 6.08
CA ALA A 14 35.89 -47.33 5.85
C ALA A 14 35.42 -46.01 5.21
N SER A 15 34.72 -46.11 4.09
CA SER A 15 34.11 -45.01 3.35
C SER A 15 33.07 -44.29 4.19
N ALA A 16 33.15 -42.95 4.26
CA ALA A 16 32.14 -42.10 4.87
C ALA A 16 30.80 -42.21 4.10
N LYS A 17 29.70 -42.33 4.84
CA LYS A 17 28.33 -42.21 4.31
C LYS A 17 28.12 -40.80 3.72
N PRO A 18 27.42 -40.66 2.58
CA PRO A 18 27.00 -39.34 2.11
C PRO A 18 26.01 -38.74 3.12
N SER A 19 26.30 -37.51 3.56
CA SER A 19 25.37 -36.68 4.32
C SER A 19 24.12 -36.40 3.47
N GLU A 20 22.94 -36.67 4.04
CA GLU A 20 21.65 -36.28 3.49
C GLU A 20 21.64 -34.79 3.11
N PRO A 21 21.02 -34.40 1.98
CA PRO A 21 20.87 -32.98 1.65
C PRO A 21 20.13 -32.28 2.78
N GLN A 22 20.77 -31.32 3.45
CA GLN A 22 20.09 -30.42 4.37
C GLN A 22 18.92 -29.78 3.62
N GLN A 23 17.72 -29.99 4.15
CA GLN A 23 16.50 -29.37 3.66
C GLN A 23 16.70 -27.85 3.65
N PRO A 24 16.38 -27.14 2.55
CA PRO A 24 16.54 -25.69 2.49
C PRO A 24 15.82 -25.03 3.69
N PRO A 25 16.40 -23.99 4.31
CA PRO A 25 15.71 -23.25 5.36
C PRO A 25 14.34 -22.79 4.85
N ALA A 26 13.31 -22.93 5.68
CA ALA A 26 11.96 -22.50 5.32
C ALA A 26 12.00 -21.01 4.91
N PRO A 27 11.30 -20.62 3.83
CA PRO A 27 11.30 -19.24 3.38
C PRO A 27 10.80 -18.31 4.49
N ALA A 28 11.41 -17.13 4.60
CA ALA A 28 11.00 -16.11 5.56
C ALA A 28 9.53 -15.72 5.34
N TYR A 29 8.79 -15.54 6.45
CA TYR A 29 7.40 -15.09 6.40
C TYR A 29 7.31 -13.68 5.79
N VAL A 30 6.48 -13.55 4.77
CA VAL A 30 6.16 -12.27 4.13
C VAL A 30 4.65 -12.05 4.25
N PRO A 31 4.18 -11.02 4.99
CA PRO A 31 2.77 -10.67 5.02
C PRO A 31 2.22 -10.43 3.62
N LEU A 32 1.03 -10.97 3.34
CA LEU A 32 0.35 -10.73 2.08
C LEU A 32 -0.06 -9.25 1.99
N LYS A 33 0.35 -8.55 0.93
CA LYS A 33 -0.11 -7.17 0.68
C LYS A 33 -1.49 -7.19 0.05
N TRP A 34 -2.28 -6.17 0.38
CA TRP A 34 -3.66 -5.99 -0.08
C TRP A 34 -3.84 -4.61 -0.71
N SER A 35 -4.81 -4.49 -1.60
CA SER A 35 -5.24 -3.23 -2.21
C SER A 35 -6.69 -3.34 -2.67
N TYR A 36 -7.35 -2.21 -2.87
CA TYR A 36 -8.70 -2.20 -3.44
C TYR A 36 -8.69 -2.27 -4.97
N PRO A 37 -9.74 -2.80 -5.62
CA PRO A 37 -9.76 -3.02 -7.07
C PRO A 37 -9.71 -1.73 -7.90
N PHE A 38 -10.05 -0.57 -7.32
CA PHE A 38 -9.99 0.77 -7.94
C PHE A 38 -9.53 1.81 -6.92
N THR A 39 -8.95 2.92 -7.36
CA THR A 39 -8.66 4.06 -6.46
C THR A 39 -9.88 4.94 -6.27
N THR A 40 -9.92 5.68 -5.15
CA THR A 40 -10.86 6.79 -4.96
C THR A 40 -10.31 8.07 -5.62
N PRO A 41 -11.08 9.19 -5.70
CA PRO A 41 -10.64 10.39 -6.39
C PRO A 41 -9.39 11.03 -5.76
N SER A 42 -9.12 10.77 -4.48
CA SER A 42 -7.91 11.22 -3.77
C SER A 42 -6.64 10.44 -4.12
N ASP A 43 -6.70 9.52 -5.09
CA ASP A 43 -5.60 8.67 -5.58
C ASP A 43 -4.91 7.83 -4.51
N LYS A 44 -5.59 7.63 -3.38
CA LYS A 44 -5.13 6.75 -2.30
C LYS A 44 -6.15 5.65 -2.14
N ASP A 45 -5.64 4.44 -1.94
CA ASP A 45 -6.44 3.35 -1.38
C ASP A 45 -6.82 3.78 0.04
N GLY A 46 -7.96 4.45 0.16
CA GLY A 46 -8.47 4.96 1.43
C GLY A 46 -8.53 3.82 2.43
N ASN A 47 -8.17 4.09 3.69
CA ASN A 47 -8.38 3.13 4.78
C ASN A 47 -9.87 2.98 5.16
N ASP A 48 -10.77 3.40 4.28
CA ASP A 48 -12.19 3.42 4.53
C ASP A 48 -12.89 2.52 3.52
N ALA A 49 -13.18 1.29 3.94
CA ALA A 49 -14.01 0.36 3.19
C ALA A 49 -15.40 0.95 2.90
N HIS A 50 -15.85 1.92 3.70
CA HIS A 50 -17.17 2.54 3.55
C HIS A 50 -17.32 3.27 2.22
N SER A 51 -16.29 3.95 1.70
CA SER A 51 -16.38 4.58 0.38
C SER A 51 -16.63 3.58 -0.75
N TYR A 52 -16.14 2.34 -0.61
CA TYR A 52 -16.42 1.27 -1.57
C TYR A 52 -17.84 0.74 -1.40
N PHE A 53 -18.33 0.58 -0.17
CA PHE A 53 -19.73 0.21 0.05
C PHE A 53 -20.70 1.29 -0.44
N GLU A 54 -20.37 2.57 -0.27
CA GLU A 54 -21.11 3.70 -0.85
C GLU A 54 -21.11 3.62 -2.38
N ALA A 55 -19.97 3.37 -3.02
CA ALA A 55 -19.91 3.13 -4.46
C ALA A 55 -20.83 1.96 -4.86
N LEU A 56 -20.71 0.81 -4.22
CA LEU A 56 -21.50 -0.39 -4.52
C LEU A 56 -23.00 -0.21 -4.24
N SER A 57 -23.39 0.70 -3.36
CA SER A 57 -24.80 1.05 -3.15
C SER A 57 -25.44 1.74 -4.38
N ASN A 58 -24.62 2.30 -5.27
CA ASN A 58 -25.04 2.90 -6.53
C ASN A 58 -25.00 1.92 -7.72
N ALA A 59 -24.47 0.71 -7.54
CA ALA A 59 -24.43 -0.30 -8.59
C ALA A 59 -25.85 -0.65 -9.06
N GLU A 60 -26.01 -0.86 -10.35
CA GLU A 60 -27.30 -1.17 -10.98
C GLU A 60 -27.78 -2.59 -10.62
N ASP A 61 -26.85 -3.56 -10.58
CA ASP A 61 -27.11 -4.96 -10.24
C ASP A 61 -25.87 -5.65 -9.65
N GLY A 62 -25.95 -6.96 -9.38
CA GLY A 62 -24.84 -7.78 -8.89
C GLY A 62 -24.45 -7.53 -7.43
N PHE A 63 -25.43 -7.54 -6.53
CA PHE A 63 -25.20 -7.40 -5.10
C PHE A 63 -24.74 -8.72 -4.47
N TYR A 64 -23.81 -8.65 -3.51
CA TYR A 64 -23.46 -9.80 -2.69
C TYR A 64 -24.39 -9.86 -1.46
N PRO A 65 -24.91 -11.03 -1.04
CA PRO A 65 -24.75 -12.36 -1.64
C PRO A 65 -25.95 -12.80 -2.52
N LEU A 66 -26.87 -11.89 -2.85
CA LEU A 66 -28.03 -12.15 -3.73
C LEU A 66 -28.13 -11.10 -4.83
N GLY A 67 -28.26 -11.55 -6.07
CA GLY A 67 -28.47 -10.69 -7.21
C GLY A 67 -29.82 -9.97 -7.17
N ALA A 68 -30.02 -9.03 -8.10
CA ALA A 68 -31.29 -8.29 -8.23
C ALA A 68 -32.51 -9.21 -8.49
N ASN A 69 -32.27 -10.42 -8.98
CA ASN A 69 -33.25 -11.49 -9.21
C ASN A 69 -33.46 -12.40 -7.99
N GLY A 70 -32.89 -12.06 -6.82
CA GLY A 70 -33.00 -12.82 -5.57
C GLY A 70 -32.35 -14.21 -5.58
N ILE A 71 -31.57 -14.52 -6.62
CA ILE A 71 -30.77 -15.73 -6.71
C ILE A 71 -29.40 -15.46 -6.08
N TRP A 72 -28.75 -16.51 -5.59
CA TRP A 72 -27.33 -16.49 -5.18
C TRP A 72 -26.46 -15.68 -6.15
N HIS A 73 -25.63 -14.81 -5.60
CA HIS A 73 -24.61 -14.08 -6.34
C HIS A 73 -23.29 -14.05 -5.56
N GLY A 74 -22.26 -14.69 -6.10
CA GLY A 74 -20.99 -14.93 -5.39
C GLY A 74 -20.04 -13.73 -5.33
N GLY A 75 -20.30 -12.71 -6.16
CA GLY A 75 -19.42 -11.56 -6.33
C GLY A 75 -20.10 -10.22 -6.16
N ILE A 76 -19.45 -9.18 -6.68
CA ILE A 76 -19.94 -7.80 -6.76
C ILE A 76 -19.74 -7.23 -8.17
N HIS A 77 -20.60 -6.31 -8.59
CA HIS A 77 -20.44 -5.59 -9.85
C HIS A 77 -19.89 -4.18 -9.68
N PHE A 78 -19.09 -3.76 -10.66
CA PHE A 78 -18.68 -2.38 -10.87
C PHE A 78 -19.12 -1.92 -12.25
N ASP A 79 -19.97 -0.91 -12.29
CA ASP A 79 -20.52 -0.29 -13.50
C ASP A 79 -20.27 1.23 -13.52
N THR A 80 -20.82 1.91 -14.52
CA THR A 80 -20.74 3.38 -14.66
C THR A 80 -21.14 4.13 -13.38
N ASN A 81 -22.13 3.66 -12.62
CA ASN A 81 -22.61 4.37 -11.44
C ASN A 81 -21.60 4.30 -10.28
N THR A 82 -20.96 3.14 -10.12
CA THR A 82 -19.84 3.00 -9.17
C THR A 82 -18.63 3.86 -9.59
N GLY A 83 -18.50 4.17 -10.89
CA GLY A 83 -17.45 5.02 -11.47
C GLY A 83 -17.54 6.50 -11.10
N HIS A 84 -18.66 6.95 -10.51
CA HIS A 84 -18.76 8.32 -9.96
C HIS A 84 -17.93 8.51 -8.69
N ILE A 85 -17.67 7.42 -7.96
CA ILE A 85 -16.91 7.41 -6.71
C ILE A 85 -15.54 6.75 -6.92
N LEU A 86 -15.39 5.83 -7.87
CA LEU A 86 -14.17 5.07 -8.10
C LEU A 86 -13.55 5.37 -9.47
N LYS A 87 -12.23 5.56 -9.52
CA LYS A 87 -11.47 5.81 -10.76
C LYS A 87 -11.29 4.53 -11.58
N GLN A 88 -12.32 4.15 -12.32
CA GLN A 88 -12.36 2.92 -13.12
C GLN A 88 -11.59 3.02 -14.43
N GLU A 89 -11.38 4.24 -14.94
CA GLU A 89 -10.64 4.51 -16.16
C GLU A 89 -9.19 4.00 -16.10
N ASN A 90 -8.60 3.95 -14.91
CA ASN A 90 -7.23 3.48 -14.67
C ASN A 90 -7.08 1.95 -14.75
N GLY A 91 -8.18 1.23 -14.90
CA GLY A 91 -8.21 -0.23 -14.97
C GLY A 91 -8.42 -0.89 -13.60
N VAL A 92 -8.79 -2.16 -13.67
CA VAL A 92 -9.07 -3.04 -12.53
C VAL A 92 -7.77 -3.54 -11.95
N ARG A 93 -7.61 -3.49 -10.62
CA ARG A 93 -6.36 -3.87 -9.94
C ARG A 93 -6.46 -5.19 -9.19
N ALA A 94 -5.33 -5.90 -9.12
CA ALA A 94 -5.16 -7.08 -8.27
C ALA A 94 -5.38 -6.71 -6.81
N ILE A 95 -6.22 -7.44 -6.08
CA ILE A 95 -6.59 -7.09 -4.69
C ILE A 95 -5.58 -7.52 -3.64
N ALA A 96 -4.64 -8.38 -4.02
CA ALA A 96 -3.56 -8.83 -3.18
C ALA A 96 -2.38 -9.28 -4.04
N ASP A 97 -1.20 -9.39 -3.44
CA ASP A 97 -0.08 -10.09 -4.07
C ASP A 97 -0.51 -11.51 -4.46
N GLY A 98 -0.06 -12.00 -5.60
CA GLY A 98 -0.49 -13.30 -6.11
C GLY A 98 0.10 -13.63 -7.45
N GLU A 99 -0.54 -14.56 -8.15
CA GLU A 99 -0.13 -15.00 -9.47
C GLU A 99 -1.35 -15.14 -10.37
N VAL A 100 -1.32 -14.52 -11.56
CA VAL A 100 -2.29 -14.84 -12.62
C VAL A 100 -2.06 -16.29 -13.04
N VAL A 101 -3.10 -17.11 -12.97
CA VAL A 101 -3.04 -18.55 -13.28
C VAL A 101 -3.83 -18.90 -14.53
N ALA A 102 -4.88 -18.15 -14.84
CA ALA A 102 -5.64 -18.31 -16.06
C ALA A 102 -6.24 -16.99 -16.52
N TYR A 103 -6.45 -16.86 -17.83
CA TYR A 103 -7.17 -15.73 -18.40
C TYR A 103 -7.90 -16.14 -19.69
N ARG A 104 -8.85 -15.32 -20.11
CA ARG A 104 -9.45 -15.33 -21.46
C ARG A 104 -9.52 -13.90 -21.98
N LEU A 105 -9.15 -13.71 -23.24
CA LEU A 105 -9.27 -12.44 -23.95
C LEU A 105 -10.11 -12.65 -25.20
N ASP A 106 -11.23 -11.95 -25.29
CA ASP A 106 -12.08 -11.98 -26.48
C ASP A 106 -11.40 -11.20 -27.62
N SER A 107 -11.44 -11.72 -28.85
CA SER A 107 -11.02 -10.96 -30.04
C SER A 107 -11.91 -9.75 -30.26
N GLN A 108 -13.22 -9.99 -30.18
CA GLN A 108 -14.30 -9.02 -30.15
C GLN A 108 -15.38 -9.60 -29.24
N TYR A 109 -16.17 -8.75 -28.59
CA TYR A 109 -17.27 -9.23 -27.76
C TYR A 109 -18.23 -10.15 -28.54
N PRO A 110 -18.53 -11.34 -28.00
CA PRO A 110 -19.62 -12.16 -28.51
C PRO A 110 -20.95 -11.38 -28.54
N VAL A 111 -21.74 -11.65 -29.57
CA VAL A 111 -23.08 -11.08 -29.75
C VAL A 111 -24.10 -12.18 -29.53
N LEU A 112 -24.97 -11.98 -28.55
CA LEU A 112 -26.14 -12.82 -28.32
C LEU A 112 -27.27 -12.37 -29.24
N LYS A 113 -27.95 -13.30 -29.92
CA LYS A 113 -29.07 -13.01 -30.82
C LYS A 113 -30.34 -13.68 -30.30
N TYR A 114 -31.40 -12.91 -30.18
CA TYR A 114 -32.70 -13.38 -29.70
C TYR A 114 -33.64 -13.69 -30.87
N ALA A 115 -34.65 -14.53 -30.62
CA ALA A 115 -35.62 -14.97 -31.63
C ALA A 115 -36.46 -13.83 -32.24
N ASP A 116 -36.59 -12.70 -31.55
CA ASP A 116 -37.30 -11.49 -32.01
C ASP A 116 -36.43 -10.58 -32.91
N GLY A 117 -35.22 -11.04 -33.25
CA GLY A 117 -34.25 -10.34 -34.08
C GLY A 117 -33.42 -9.28 -33.35
N LYS A 118 -33.59 -9.11 -32.03
CA LYS A 118 -32.71 -8.25 -31.25
C LYS A 118 -31.37 -8.94 -30.96
N SER A 119 -30.36 -8.13 -30.69
CA SER A 119 -29.04 -8.63 -30.28
C SER A 119 -28.39 -7.69 -29.27
N CYS A 120 -27.52 -8.26 -28.42
CA CYS A 120 -26.71 -7.52 -27.45
C CYS A 120 -25.31 -8.12 -27.37
N MET A 121 -24.32 -7.34 -26.94
CA MET A 121 -22.94 -7.82 -26.75
C MET A 121 -22.62 -8.08 -25.29
N TYR A 122 -21.67 -8.96 -25.03
CA TYR A 122 -21.18 -9.24 -23.69
C TYR A 122 -19.74 -9.73 -23.75
N SER A 123 -18.99 -9.47 -22.69
CA SER A 123 -17.63 -9.95 -22.51
C SER A 123 -17.64 -11.32 -21.85
N THR A 124 -16.84 -12.22 -22.41
CA THR A 124 -16.44 -13.47 -21.76
C THR A 124 -15.02 -13.36 -21.19
N GLY A 125 -14.27 -12.30 -21.52
CA GLY A 125 -12.94 -12.05 -21.01
C GLY A 125 -12.87 -12.07 -19.47
N PHE A 126 -11.83 -12.73 -18.95
CA PHE A 126 -11.59 -12.80 -17.51
C PHE A 126 -10.13 -13.00 -17.15
N VAL A 127 -9.80 -12.72 -15.89
CA VAL A 127 -8.51 -13.05 -15.26
C VAL A 127 -8.78 -13.75 -13.94
N LEU A 128 -8.05 -14.83 -13.69
CA LEU A 128 -8.06 -15.57 -12.42
C LEU A 128 -6.70 -15.44 -11.76
N VAL A 129 -6.69 -14.94 -10.52
CA VAL A 129 -5.49 -14.76 -9.70
C VAL A 129 -5.55 -15.71 -8.52
N ARG A 130 -4.44 -16.42 -8.28
CA ARG A 130 -4.23 -17.27 -7.10
C ARG A 130 -3.43 -16.49 -6.06
N HIS A 131 -3.87 -16.54 -4.82
CA HIS A 131 -3.25 -15.90 -3.67
C HIS A 131 -2.89 -16.91 -2.59
N LYS A 132 -1.92 -16.57 -1.75
CA LYS A 132 -1.50 -17.40 -0.61
C LYS A 132 -1.47 -16.56 0.66
N LEU A 133 -2.40 -16.84 1.57
CA LEU A 133 -2.45 -16.19 2.88
C LEU A 133 -1.78 -17.09 3.91
N GLN A 134 -0.53 -16.78 4.25
CA GLN A 134 0.25 -17.51 5.24
C GLN A 134 0.00 -16.96 6.65
N LEU A 135 -0.14 -17.85 7.64
CA LEU A 135 -0.22 -17.44 9.05
C LEU A 135 1.09 -16.78 9.51
N PRO A 136 1.05 -15.76 10.39
CA PRO A 136 2.25 -15.20 10.99
C PRO A 136 2.98 -16.24 11.84
N PRO A 137 4.32 -16.26 11.90
CA PRO A 137 5.09 -17.26 12.64
C PRO A 137 4.69 -17.31 14.13
N ALA A 138 4.69 -18.51 14.70
CA ALA A 138 4.48 -18.66 16.14
C ALA A 138 5.62 -17.98 16.93
N PRO A 139 5.36 -17.36 18.09
CA PRO A 139 6.41 -16.87 18.97
C PRO A 139 7.37 -18.00 19.38
N SER A 140 8.68 -17.74 19.37
CA SER A 140 9.69 -18.71 19.80
C SER A 140 9.48 -19.12 21.27
N ARG A 141 9.54 -20.42 21.60
CA ARG A 141 9.29 -20.94 22.97
C ARG A 141 10.17 -20.34 24.08
N ASP A 142 11.28 -19.67 23.76
CA ASP A 142 12.15 -19.04 24.76
C ASP A 142 11.63 -17.70 25.31
N THR A 143 10.65 -17.05 24.66
CA THR A 143 10.02 -15.84 25.19
C THR A 143 8.89 -16.12 26.19
N ALA A 144 8.41 -17.37 26.30
CA ALA A 144 7.35 -17.75 27.24
C ALA A 144 7.83 -17.85 28.70
N LYS A 145 9.15 -17.84 28.96
CA LYS A 145 9.71 -17.87 30.33
C LYS A 145 9.92 -16.50 30.95
N SER A 146 9.87 -15.39 30.19
CA SER A 146 10.04 -14.04 30.75
C SER A 146 8.73 -13.34 31.10
N SER A 147 7.57 -13.86 30.67
CA SER A 147 6.24 -13.29 30.98
C SER A 147 5.53 -13.95 32.18
N GLN A 148 6.13 -14.95 32.82
CA GLN A 148 5.66 -15.52 34.09
C GLN A 148 6.72 -15.38 35.19
N ALA A 149 7.16 -14.16 35.47
CA ALA A 149 7.97 -13.86 36.66
C ALA A 149 7.65 -12.48 37.23
N SER A 150 6.37 -12.15 37.35
CA SER A 150 5.92 -10.95 38.08
C SER A 150 4.44 -11.02 38.44
N SER A 151 4.05 -12.06 39.19
CA SER A 151 2.92 -12.01 40.14
C SER A 151 2.61 -13.41 40.68
N ALA A 152 3.18 -13.78 41.82
CA ALA A 152 2.59 -14.75 42.74
C ALA A 152 3.36 -14.79 44.07
N THR A 153 3.02 -13.89 44.99
CA THR A 153 3.20 -14.17 46.42
C THR A 153 2.02 -15.02 46.84
N ALA A 154 2.21 -16.34 46.91
CA ALA A 154 1.18 -17.29 47.34
C ALA A 154 1.15 -17.37 48.87
N VAL A 155 -0.03 -17.15 49.46
CA VAL A 155 -0.40 -17.68 50.78
C VAL A 155 -1.37 -18.83 50.52
N SER A 156 -0.97 -20.02 50.96
CA SER A 156 -1.71 -21.27 50.83
C SER A 156 -2.87 -21.36 51.81
N SER A 157 -4.02 -21.85 51.36
CA SER A 157 -4.79 -22.88 52.08
C SER A 157 -5.95 -23.40 51.21
N ALA A 158 -5.93 -24.72 50.98
CA ALA A 158 -7.12 -25.51 50.64
C ALA A 158 -7.77 -26.00 51.96
N PRO A 159 -9.03 -26.48 51.96
CA PRO A 159 -9.29 -27.85 51.48
C PRO A 159 -10.63 -28.09 50.74
N SER A 160 -10.66 -29.28 50.15
CA SER A 160 -11.69 -30.01 49.39
C SER A 160 -13.14 -29.97 49.89
N ALA A 161 -14.09 -30.06 48.94
CA ALA A 161 -15.11 -31.13 48.90
C ALA A 161 -15.90 -31.16 47.58
N SER A 162 -16.31 -32.38 47.23
CA SER A 162 -16.99 -32.92 46.05
C SER A 162 -18.41 -32.44 45.74
N ALA A 163 -18.80 -32.41 44.46
CA ALA A 163 -19.76 -33.35 43.85
C ALA A 163 -20.37 -32.83 42.52
N SER A 164 -20.34 -33.67 41.48
CA SER A 164 -21.32 -33.72 40.39
C SER A 164 -21.30 -35.14 39.79
N PRO A 165 -22.44 -35.77 39.48
CA PRO A 165 -22.49 -37.05 38.76
C PRO A 165 -22.90 -36.81 37.28
N THR A 166 -22.10 -37.30 36.31
CA THR A 166 -22.25 -38.53 35.48
C THR A 166 -23.05 -38.33 34.16
N VAL A 167 -22.47 -38.39 32.93
CA VAL A 167 -21.98 -39.55 32.08
C VAL A 167 -22.92 -39.71 30.84
N PRO A 168 -22.59 -40.31 29.67
CA PRO A 168 -21.32 -40.86 29.13
C PRO A 168 -20.88 -40.35 27.73
N ALA A 169 -19.61 -40.67 27.43
CA ALA A 169 -18.96 -40.66 26.13
C ALA A 169 -19.06 -42.01 25.37
N ALA A 170 -18.73 -41.98 24.08
CA ALA A 170 -18.10 -43.05 23.30
C ALA A 170 -17.23 -42.40 22.21
N ALA A 171 -16.10 -42.92 21.74
CA ALA A 171 -15.01 -43.73 22.27
C ALA A 171 -13.83 -43.47 21.31
N SER A 172 -12.63 -43.34 21.86
CA SER A 172 -11.39 -42.92 21.20
C SER A 172 -10.65 -44.03 20.47
N GLY A 173 -10.01 -43.69 19.34
CA GLY A 173 -8.79 -44.34 18.86
C GLY A 173 -7.62 -43.37 18.96
N ALA A 174 -6.62 -43.68 19.79
CA ALA A 174 -5.46 -42.83 20.06
C ALA A 174 -4.32 -43.07 19.07
N SER A 175 -3.66 -41.99 18.64
CA SER A 175 -2.32 -42.03 18.05
C SER A 175 -1.44 -40.93 18.67
N THR A 176 -0.25 -41.32 19.09
CA THR A 176 0.87 -40.56 19.69
C THR A 176 1.27 -39.29 18.91
N PRO A 177 1.90 -38.29 19.56
CA PRO A 177 2.18 -37.00 18.97
C PRO A 177 3.41 -37.06 18.05
N THR A 178 3.18 -37.01 16.74
CA THR A 178 4.23 -36.92 15.73
C THR A 178 4.69 -35.47 15.59
N ALA A 179 6.00 -35.31 15.39
CA ALA A 179 6.73 -34.06 15.22
C ALA A 179 6.17 -33.11 14.13
N ALA A 180 6.46 -31.82 14.31
CA ALA A 180 6.27 -30.66 13.42
C ALA A 180 5.59 -30.94 12.06
N SER A 181 4.36 -30.45 11.91
CA SER A 181 3.58 -30.50 10.67
C SER A 181 4.20 -29.68 9.53
N ALA A 182 4.12 -30.22 8.32
CA ALA A 182 4.61 -29.63 7.07
C ALA A 182 4.01 -28.24 6.73
N PRO A 183 4.64 -27.44 5.83
CA PRO A 183 4.25 -26.07 5.49
C PRO A 183 2.84 -25.87 4.89
N GLY A 184 2.17 -26.95 4.44
CA GLY A 184 0.89 -26.86 3.73
C GLY A 184 -0.30 -26.49 4.61
N ASP A 185 -0.22 -26.70 5.93
CA ASP A 185 -1.35 -26.51 6.86
C ASP A 185 -1.38 -25.10 7.49
N GLU A 186 -0.44 -24.22 7.14
CA GLU A 186 -0.36 -22.83 7.65
C GLU A 186 -0.59 -21.77 6.56
N THR A 187 -0.99 -22.19 5.36
CA THR A 187 -1.23 -21.30 4.23
C THR A 187 -2.58 -21.61 3.61
N LEU A 188 -3.46 -20.61 3.55
CA LEU A 188 -4.71 -20.67 2.79
C LEU A 188 -4.43 -20.30 1.34
N THR A 189 -4.87 -21.13 0.40
CA THR A 189 -4.95 -20.73 -1.01
C THR A 189 -6.35 -20.22 -1.30
N PHE A 190 -6.45 -19.01 -1.83
CA PHE A 190 -7.72 -18.41 -2.26
C PHE A 190 -7.53 -17.76 -3.63
N PHE A 191 -8.64 -17.46 -4.30
CA PHE A 191 -8.65 -16.94 -5.66
C PHE A 191 -9.46 -15.66 -5.74
N SER A 192 -9.06 -14.77 -6.64
CA SER A 192 -9.89 -13.66 -7.11
C SER A 192 -10.13 -13.80 -8.61
N LEU A 193 -11.39 -13.68 -9.01
CA LEU A 193 -11.85 -13.74 -10.39
C LEU A 193 -12.36 -12.37 -10.82
N TYR A 194 -11.89 -11.89 -11.97
CA TYR A 194 -12.29 -10.63 -12.59
C TYR A 194 -12.91 -10.94 -13.95
N MET A 195 -14.23 -10.84 -14.05
CA MET A 195 -15.04 -11.18 -15.21
C MET A 195 -15.57 -9.94 -15.93
N HIS A 196 -15.88 -10.12 -17.21
CA HIS A 196 -16.33 -9.09 -18.14
C HIS A 196 -15.26 -8.02 -18.40
N LEU A 197 -14.10 -8.45 -18.90
CA LEU A 197 -13.00 -7.54 -19.24
C LEU A 197 -13.03 -7.07 -20.69
N LEU A 198 -12.33 -5.96 -20.97
CA LEU A 198 -12.20 -5.36 -22.29
C LEU A 198 -11.73 -6.38 -23.35
N ASP A 199 -12.34 -6.34 -24.54
CA ASP A 199 -11.92 -7.16 -25.69
C ASP A 199 -10.66 -6.62 -26.38
N TRP A 200 -10.00 -7.47 -27.16
CA TRP A 200 -8.79 -7.10 -27.91
C TRP A 200 -9.02 -5.90 -28.85
N GLN A 201 -10.20 -5.80 -29.46
CA GLN A 201 -10.54 -4.65 -30.30
C GLN A 201 -10.42 -3.34 -29.51
N GLY A 202 -10.89 -3.28 -28.25
CA GLY A 202 -10.73 -2.09 -27.41
C GLY A 202 -9.27 -1.72 -27.11
N TYR A 203 -8.42 -2.72 -26.87
CA TYR A 203 -6.97 -2.47 -26.73
C TYR A 203 -6.36 -1.98 -28.04
N LYS A 204 -6.75 -2.57 -29.18
CA LYS A 204 -6.28 -2.16 -30.49
C LYS A 204 -6.67 -0.71 -30.80
N ASP A 205 -7.92 -0.32 -30.52
CA ASP A 205 -8.39 1.05 -30.69
C ASP A 205 -7.52 2.04 -29.89
N ALA A 206 -7.17 1.68 -28.64
CA ALA A 206 -6.29 2.50 -27.80
C ALA A 206 -4.83 2.54 -28.31
N ILE A 207 -4.33 1.44 -28.86
CA ILE A 207 -3.00 1.38 -29.49
C ILE A 207 -2.96 2.28 -30.73
N ASP A 208 -3.98 2.21 -31.57
CA ASP A 208 -4.10 2.94 -32.84
C ASP A 208 -4.37 4.44 -32.63
N ALA A 209 -4.98 4.83 -31.50
CA ALA A 209 -5.22 6.22 -31.13
C ALA A 209 -3.95 7.00 -30.70
N PHE A 210 -2.82 6.33 -30.52
CA PHE A 210 -1.57 6.98 -30.13
C PHE A 210 -1.05 7.94 -31.20
N THR A 211 -0.80 9.20 -30.80
CA THR A 211 -0.22 10.23 -31.67
C THR A 211 1.14 10.69 -31.12
N PRO A 212 2.24 10.61 -31.88
CA PRO A 212 3.55 11.11 -31.44
C PRO A 212 3.49 12.59 -31.02
N GLY A 213 4.19 12.96 -29.95
CA GLY A 213 4.28 14.34 -29.45
C GLY A 213 3.17 14.75 -28.47
N THR A 214 2.17 13.91 -28.20
CA THR A 214 1.19 14.17 -27.15
C THR A 214 1.76 13.86 -25.76
N ALA A 215 1.53 14.74 -24.78
CA ALA A 215 2.02 14.57 -23.42
C ALA A 215 1.28 13.48 -22.61
N THR A 216 0.10 13.04 -23.05
CA THR A 216 -0.75 12.13 -22.28
C THR A 216 -0.57 10.69 -22.77
N PRO A 217 -0.07 9.76 -21.92
CA PRO A 217 0.01 8.35 -22.27
C PRO A 217 -1.39 7.73 -22.36
N SER A 218 -1.54 6.66 -23.17
CA SER A 218 -2.77 5.86 -23.15
C SER A 218 -2.98 5.28 -21.75
N VAL A 219 -4.20 5.43 -21.24
CA VAL A 219 -4.61 4.81 -19.98
C VAL A 219 -4.75 3.30 -20.15
N ILE A 220 -5.18 2.84 -21.34
CA ILE A 220 -5.33 1.42 -21.70
C ILE A 220 -4.00 0.85 -22.20
N LYS A 221 -3.53 -0.22 -21.55
CA LYS A 221 -2.24 -0.89 -21.82
C LYS A 221 -2.42 -2.39 -22.00
N CYS A 222 -1.58 -3.03 -22.82
CA CYS A 222 -1.56 -4.49 -22.94
C CYS A 222 -1.14 -5.15 -21.63
N MET A 223 -1.71 -6.32 -21.32
CA MET A 223 -1.40 -7.01 -20.09
C MET A 223 -0.17 -7.92 -20.24
N PRO A 224 0.85 -7.79 -19.38
CA PRO A 224 2.15 -8.45 -19.58
C PRO A 224 2.13 -9.97 -19.48
N TYR A 225 1.06 -10.53 -18.89
CA TYR A 225 0.82 -11.96 -18.73
C TYR A 225 0.19 -12.62 -19.97
N TRP A 226 -0.20 -11.86 -20.99
CA TRP A 226 -0.73 -12.44 -22.23
C TRP A 226 0.37 -13.17 -23.01
N LYS A 227 0.03 -14.35 -23.53
CA LYS A 227 0.80 -15.04 -24.56
C LYS A 227 0.62 -14.34 -25.91
N GLY A 228 1.74 -14.11 -26.59
CA GLY A 228 1.76 -13.40 -27.86
C GLY A 228 3.14 -12.85 -28.17
N GLU A 229 3.31 -12.34 -29.37
CA GLU A 229 4.54 -11.67 -29.75
C GLU A 229 4.63 -10.30 -29.06
N LYS A 230 5.73 -10.07 -28.33
CA LYS A 230 5.97 -8.82 -27.60
C LYS A 230 6.75 -7.84 -28.48
N ARG A 231 6.26 -6.62 -28.55
CA ARG A 231 6.96 -5.47 -29.14
C ARG A 231 6.83 -4.27 -28.23
N TYR A 232 7.75 -3.32 -28.36
CA TYR A 232 7.85 -2.18 -27.48
C TYR A 232 7.81 -0.91 -28.30
N ARG A 233 7.00 0.07 -27.88
CA ARG A 233 6.86 1.35 -28.56
C ARG A 233 7.47 2.46 -27.71
N ALA A 234 8.22 3.37 -28.35
CA ALA A 234 8.59 4.64 -27.72
C ALA A 234 7.33 5.48 -27.52
N GLY A 235 6.75 5.41 -26.33
CA GLY A 235 5.47 6.02 -25.99
C GLY A 235 5.58 7.49 -25.58
N ALA A 236 4.48 8.05 -25.06
CA ALA A 236 4.46 9.44 -24.56
C ALA A 236 5.44 9.67 -23.38
N GLY A 237 5.74 8.61 -22.61
CA GLY A 237 6.73 8.66 -21.52
C GLY A 237 8.19 8.74 -21.98
N ALA A 238 8.47 8.46 -23.26
CA ALA A 238 9.79 8.59 -23.84
C ALA A 238 10.05 10.07 -24.21
N THR A 239 10.50 10.84 -23.22
CA THR A 239 10.60 12.31 -23.29
C THR A 239 12.00 12.84 -23.56
N ASP A 240 12.99 11.95 -23.74
CA ASP A 240 14.36 12.36 -24.07
C ASP A 240 14.34 13.13 -25.39
N ALA A 241 15.10 14.22 -25.48
CA ALA A 241 15.13 15.10 -26.64
C ALA A 241 16.48 15.02 -27.36
N GLN A 242 16.43 15.08 -28.69
CA GLN A 242 17.62 15.32 -29.49
C GLN A 242 18.24 16.67 -29.13
N LEU A 243 19.55 16.71 -28.99
CA LEU A 243 20.31 17.94 -28.71
C LEU A 243 20.27 18.85 -29.93
N GLU A 244 20.11 20.15 -29.70
CA GLU A 244 20.30 21.17 -30.72
C GLU A 244 21.80 21.31 -31.05
N PRO A 245 22.17 21.61 -32.30
CA PRO A 245 23.57 21.82 -32.65
C PRO A 245 24.09 23.04 -31.88
N THR A 246 25.23 22.92 -31.21
CA THR A 246 25.91 24.07 -30.60
C THR A 246 26.32 25.07 -31.69
N VAL A 247 25.63 26.20 -31.76
CA VAL A 247 26.09 27.37 -32.50
C VAL A 247 27.04 28.13 -31.57
N PHE A 248 28.34 28.11 -31.85
CA PHE A 248 29.27 29.03 -31.20
C PHE A 248 29.02 30.44 -31.76
N ASP A 249 28.42 31.31 -30.95
CA ASP A 249 28.36 32.74 -31.23
C ASP A 249 29.72 33.36 -30.87
N PHE A 250 30.46 33.82 -31.87
CA PHE A 250 31.75 34.52 -31.71
C PHE A 250 31.58 36.03 -31.45
N SER A 251 30.38 36.52 -31.16
CA SER A 251 30.24 37.92 -30.75
C SER A 251 30.88 38.13 -29.38
N LEU A 252 31.92 38.98 -29.37
CA LEU A 252 32.62 39.39 -28.15
C LEU A 252 31.62 40.02 -27.16
N PRO A 253 31.73 39.75 -25.84
CA PRO A 253 30.90 40.38 -24.84
C PRO A 253 31.04 41.91 -24.92
N GLU A 254 29.94 42.62 -24.69
CA GLU A 254 29.83 44.10 -24.81
C GLU A 254 30.97 44.84 -24.06
N SER A 255 31.46 44.25 -22.96
CA SER A 255 32.56 44.77 -22.13
C SER A 255 33.97 44.64 -22.73
N MET A 256 34.11 43.97 -23.89
CA MET A 256 35.35 43.89 -24.67
C MET A 256 35.29 44.72 -25.96
N ARG A 257 34.19 45.47 -26.18
CA ARG A 257 34.14 46.51 -27.20
C ARG A 257 34.87 47.75 -26.63
N LEU A 258 36.02 48.08 -27.20
CA LEU A 258 36.73 49.33 -26.88
C LEU A 258 35.97 50.49 -27.55
N ASP A 259 35.41 51.40 -26.76
CA ASP A 259 34.60 52.53 -27.24
C ASP A 259 35.41 53.54 -28.09
N ALA A 260 34.82 53.89 -29.26
CA ALA A 260 34.66 55.21 -29.92
C ALA A 260 35.84 56.23 -29.99
N PRO A 261 35.97 57.12 -31.02
CA PRO A 261 34.85 57.84 -31.65
C PRO A 261 34.98 58.26 -33.14
N ASP A 262 33.92 58.91 -33.62
CA ASP A 262 33.80 59.92 -34.67
C ASP A 262 34.14 59.63 -36.15
N ASN A 263 33.06 59.69 -36.93
CA ASN A 263 32.87 60.45 -38.17
C ASN A 263 33.67 60.10 -39.44
N GLU A 264 32.88 59.94 -40.51
CA GLU A 264 33.19 60.09 -41.93
C GLU A 264 34.13 59.10 -42.65
N SER A 265 33.77 58.92 -43.92
CA SER A 265 34.34 58.03 -44.91
C SER A 265 35.88 58.04 -44.98
N THR A 266 36.51 56.88 -45.14
CA THR A 266 37.14 56.45 -46.41
C THR A 266 37.96 55.17 -46.23
N SER A 267 38.13 54.51 -47.37
CA SER A 267 38.82 53.26 -47.66
C SER A 267 40.26 53.12 -47.15
N PHE A 268 40.51 51.96 -46.52
CA PHE A 268 41.75 51.14 -46.46
C PHE A 268 43.12 51.83 -46.40
N THR A 269 43.89 51.51 -45.35
CA THR A 269 45.24 50.90 -45.43
C THR A 269 45.71 50.47 -44.03
N THR A 270 46.16 49.22 -43.93
CA THR A 270 46.75 48.62 -42.71
C THR A 270 48.19 49.08 -42.52
N PRO A 271 48.67 49.21 -41.27
CA PRO A 271 50.06 48.88 -40.95
C PRO A 271 50.13 47.78 -39.87
N THR A 272 50.93 46.78 -40.22
CA THR A 272 51.42 45.63 -39.46
C THR A 272 52.50 45.98 -38.43
N LEU A 273 52.76 45.00 -37.55
CA LEU A 273 54.02 44.61 -36.86
C LEU A 273 54.00 44.86 -35.34
N GLU A 274 54.56 44.06 -34.43
CA GLU A 274 55.48 42.91 -34.48
C GLU A 274 55.58 42.41 -33.02
N TRP A 275 55.27 41.15 -32.71
CA TRP A 275 55.92 40.32 -31.67
C TRP A 275 55.16 38.99 -31.47
N LEU A 276 55.50 38.00 -32.30
CA LEU A 276 55.67 36.59 -31.96
C LEU A 276 56.08 35.86 -33.25
N ASP A 277 57.31 35.38 -33.27
CA ASP A 277 57.88 34.59 -34.36
C ASP A 277 57.08 33.31 -34.65
N PRO A 278 57.16 32.79 -35.90
CA PRO A 278 56.31 31.71 -36.38
C PRO A 278 56.74 30.36 -35.78
N VAL A 279 55.81 29.68 -35.10
CA VAL A 279 55.98 28.25 -34.80
C VAL A 279 55.87 27.47 -36.11
N GLN A 280 57.02 27.06 -36.65
CA GLN A 280 57.10 26.03 -37.69
C GLN A 280 56.62 24.70 -37.13
N PHE A 281 55.51 24.18 -37.67
CA PHE A 281 55.13 22.78 -37.46
C PHE A 281 55.84 21.88 -38.49
N PRO A 282 56.31 20.67 -38.11
CA PRO A 282 56.94 19.75 -39.05
C PRO A 282 55.98 19.29 -40.14
N ALA A 283 56.49 19.13 -41.36
CA ALA A 283 55.75 18.50 -42.46
C ALA A 283 55.38 17.05 -42.08
N GLY A 284 54.09 16.77 -41.91
CA GLY A 284 53.60 15.42 -41.62
C GLY A 284 52.32 15.30 -40.80
N THR A 285 51.77 16.37 -40.24
CA THR A 285 50.50 16.32 -39.48
C THR A 285 49.36 16.96 -40.26
N SER A 286 48.51 16.13 -40.86
CA SER A 286 47.19 16.52 -41.33
C SER A 286 46.31 16.91 -40.13
N TRP A 287 45.70 18.08 -40.20
CA TRP A 287 44.65 18.51 -39.28
C TRP A 287 43.44 17.55 -39.33
N PRO A 288 42.74 17.30 -38.21
CA PRO A 288 41.51 16.50 -38.20
C PRO A 288 40.47 17.08 -39.18
N GLU A 289 39.71 16.22 -39.86
CA GLU A 289 38.64 16.56 -40.83
C GLU A 289 37.56 17.53 -40.31
N LYS A 290 37.58 17.92 -39.02
CA LYS A 290 36.62 18.81 -38.37
C LYS A 290 36.71 20.29 -38.77
N PHE A 291 37.63 20.68 -39.66
CA PHE A 291 37.78 22.08 -40.10
C PHE A 291 37.64 22.28 -41.62
N ARG A 292 37.15 21.29 -42.37
CA ARG A 292 36.77 21.43 -43.79
C ARG A 292 35.27 21.68 -43.96
N PHE A 293 34.75 22.81 -43.47
CA PHE A 293 33.41 23.29 -43.84
C PHE A 293 33.34 24.82 -43.89
N PHE A 294 34.22 25.45 -44.66
CA PHE A 294 34.01 26.82 -45.13
C PHE A 294 34.44 26.93 -46.58
N ASP A 295 33.74 26.20 -47.45
CA ASP A 295 33.51 26.67 -48.81
C ASP A 295 32.23 26.04 -49.36
N GLN A 296 31.09 26.65 -49.01
CA GLN A 296 29.89 26.58 -49.82
C GLN A 296 29.07 27.84 -49.56
N GLN A 297 29.36 28.85 -50.37
CA GLN A 297 28.34 29.81 -50.78
C GLN A 297 27.12 29.01 -51.28
N SER A 298 26.04 28.98 -50.50
CA SER A 298 24.71 28.63 -51.01
C SER A 298 23.89 29.91 -51.15
N ALA A 299 23.53 30.17 -52.40
CA ALA A 299 22.76 31.28 -52.95
C ALA A 299 21.54 31.74 -52.12
N PRO A 300 21.13 33.01 -52.22
CA PRO A 300 19.90 33.50 -51.62
C PRO A 300 18.71 32.85 -52.36
N GLY A 301 17.97 31.95 -51.70
CA GLY A 301 16.74 31.40 -52.30
C GLY A 301 16.24 30.03 -51.87
N LYS A 302 16.81 29.36 -50.85
CA LYS A 302 16.18 28.17 -50.24
C LYS A 302 16.34 28.21 -48.73
N GLN A 303 15.29 28.64 -48.01
CA GLN A 303 15.16 28.32 -46.59
C GLN A 303 15.14 26.79 -46.46
N LYS A 304 16.24 26.18 -45.98
CA LYS A 304 16.20 24.80 -45.50
C LYS A 304 15.23 24.78 -44.33
N ALA A 305 14.18 23.96 -44.42
CA ALA A 305 13.24 23.74 -43.33
C ALA A 305 14.02 23.40 -42.06
N LYS A 306 13.77 24.13 -40.97
CA LYS A 306 14.40 23.90 -39.66
C LYS A 306 14.03 22.47 -39.23
N GLN A 307 15.00 21.56 -39.17
CA GLN A 307 14.76 20.22 -38.63
C GLN A 307 14.34 20.36 -37.18
N VAL A 308 13.21 19.75 -36.82
CA VAL A 308 12.63 19.81 -35.48
C VAL A 308 13.25 18.72 -34.62
N ALA A 309 13.74 19.07 -33.43
CA ALA A 309 14.26 18.11 -32.46
C ALA A 309 13.27 16.99 -32.20
N ALA A 310 13.71 15.74 -32.40
CA ALA A 310 12.88 14.58 -32.08
C ALA A 310 12.84 14.37 -30.56
N LYS A 311 11.67 13.96 -30.06
CA LYS A 311 11.53 13.38 -28.72
C LYS A 311 11.39 11.86 -28.83
N GLY A 312 11.92 11.12 -27.88
CA GLY A 312 11.91 9.66 -27.95
C GLY A 312 12.64 8.98 -26.80
N ALA A 313 13.03 7.73 -27.04
CA ALA A 313 13.75 6.92 -26.07
C ALA A 313 15.23 6.82 -26.47
N LEU A 314 16.12 7.08 -25.52
CA LEU A 314 17.56 6.94 -25.76
C LEU A 314 17.96 5.47 -25.95
N VAL A 315 18.91 5.27 -26.86
CA VAL A 315 19.56 3.99 -27.11
C VAL A 315 21.02 4.09 -26.68
N TYR A 316 21.50 3.08 -25.97
CA TYR A 316 22.81 3.06 -25.33
C TYR A 316 23.71 1.97 -25.92
N LEU A 317 25.02 2.17 -25.90
CA LEU A 317 25.99 1.17 -26.37
C LEU A 317 25.98 -0.10 -25.50
N ALA A 318 25.78 0.09 -24.19
CA ALA A 318 25.68 -0.96 -23.19
C ALA A 318 24.65 -0.53 -22.13
N ALA A 319 24.15 -1.49 -21.33
CA ALA A 319 23.31 -1.15 -20.18
C ALA A 319 24.03 -0.16 -19.26
N ASN A 320 23.35 0.93 -18.88
CA ASN A 320 23.93 2.06 -18.12
C ASN A 320 25.17 2.73 -18.77
N GLY A 321 25.40 2.52 -20.06
CA GLY A 321 26.55 3.05 -20.80
C GLY A 321 26.32 4.41 -21.44
N GLU A 322 27.11 4.72 -22.47
CA GLU A 322 26.99 5.93 -23.28
C GLU A 322 25.78 5.84 -24.22
N ALA A 323 25.02 6.93 -24.35
CA ALA A 323 23.96 7.03 -25.35
C ALA A 323 24.60 7.11 -26.75
N ILE A 324 24.00 6.46 -27.73
CA ILE A 324 24.51 6.38 -29.11
C ILE A 324 23.48 6.83 -30.15
N GLY A 325 22.24 7.06 -29.73
CA GLY A 325 21.18 7.57 -30.59
C GLY A 325 19.86 7.60 -29.86
N LEU A 326 18.81 7.92 -30.61
CA LEU A 326 17.46 8.09 -30.09
C LEU A 326 16.44 7.44 -31.03
N LEU A 327 15.47 6.72 -30.47
CA LEU A 327 14.31 6.23 -31.20
C LEU A 327 13.15 7.21 -31.00
N PRO A 328 12.71 7.93 -32.05
CA PRO A 328 11.62 8.89 -31.94
C PRO A 328 10.33 8.26 -31.40
N GLN A 329 9.49 9.04 -30.73
CA GLN A 329 8.17 8.60 -30.28
C GLN A 329 7.36 8.00 -31.44
N GLY A 330 6.69 6.88 -31.18
CA GLY A 330 5.98 6.08 -32.18
C GLY A 330 6.84 5.02 -32.88
N SER A 331 8.16 5.00 -32.66
CA SER A 331 9.02 3.90 -33.11
C SER A 331 8.69 2.62 -32.34
N GLU A 332 8.74 1.47 -33.02
CA GLU A 332 8.48 0.15 -32.45
C GLU A 332 9.68 -0.77 -32.63
N VAL A 333 10.01 -1.54 -31.60
CA VAL A 333 11.17 -2.45 -31.58
C VAL A 333 10.81 -3.79 -30.95
N ARG A 334 11.59 -4.82 -31.28
CA ARG A 334 11.68 -6.06 -30.51
C ARG A 334 12.93 -6.05 -29.66
N LEU A 335 12.76 -6.40 -28.40
CA LEU A 335 13.83 -6.49 -27.43
C LEU A 335 14.15 -7.95 -27.15
N GLY A 336 15.41 -8.23 -26.85
CA GLY A 336 15.85 -9.50 -26.30
C GLY A 336 15.37 -9.70 -24.87
N PRO A 337 15.79 -10.79 -24.21
CA PRO A 337 15.49 -10.99 -22.79
C PRO A 337 16.06 -9.83 -21.96
N VAL A 338 15.36 -9.49 -20.87
CA VAL A 338 15.84 -8.49 -19.90
C VAL A 338 17.18 -8.97 -19.33
N SER A 339 18.15 -8.05 -19.23
CA SER A 339 19.47 -8.37 -18.67
C SER A 339 19.33 -8.92 -17.26
N ALA A 340 19.94 -10.08 -17.02
CA ALA A 340 20.02 -10.67 -15.68
C ALA A 340 20.94 -9.85 -14.75
N LYS A 341 21.93 -9.15 -15.31
CA LYS A 341 22.90 -8.33 -14.58
C LYS A 341 22.38 -6.92 -14.32
N ASP A 342 21.74 -6.31 -15.31
CA ASP A 342 21.28 -4.92 -15.30
C ASP A 342 19.75 -4.89 -15.43
N LYS A 343 19.06 -5.18 -14.32
CA LYS A 343 17.58 -5.24 -14.29
C LYS A 343 16.95 -3.98 -14.90
N GLY A 344 15.93 -4.16 -15.72
CA GLY A 344 15.23 -3.06 -16.39
C GLY A 344 15.79 -2.65 -17.76
N TRP A 345 16.86 -3.31 -18.22
CA TRP A 345 17.48 -3.08 -19.53
C TRP A 345 17.28 -4.27 -20.46
N ALA A 346 17.06 -4.00 -21.75
CA ALA A 346 17.10 -5.02 -22.80
C ALA A 346 17.73 -4.48 -24.08
N GLN A 347 18.30 -5.39 -24.85
CA GLN A 347 18.95 -5.07 -26.13
C GLN A 347 17.93 -5.13 -27.27
N ILE A 348 18.02 -4.19 -28.22
CA ILE A 348 17.24 -4.22 -29.44
C ILE A 348 17.71 -5.40 -30.29
N THR A 349 16.77 -6.28 -30.63
CA THR A 349 16.99 -7.37 -31.59
C THR A 349 16.54 -6.99 -32.99
N LYS A 350 15.55 -6.09 -33.10
CA LYS A 350 14.99 -5.65 -34.38
C LYS A 350 14.23 -4.34 -34.21
N VAL A 351 14.47 -3.38 -35.09
CA VAL A 351 13.58 -2.21 -35.26
C VAL A 351 12.45 -2.61 -36.22
N LEU A 352 11.21 -2.43 -35.79
CA LEU A 352 10.00 -2.81 -36.54
C LEU A 352 9.42 -1.62 -37.30
N LYS A 353 9.45 -0.43 -36.70
CA LYS A 353 8.83 0.80 -37.22
C LYS A 353 9.59 2.02 -36.69
N GLY A 354 9.70 3.05 -37.51
CA GLY A 354 10.39 4.30 -37.18
C GLY A 354 11.89 4.25 -37.46
N ASP A 355 12.45 5.39 -37.86
CA ASP A 355 13.87 5.55 -38.16
C ASP A 355 14.59 6.12 -36.95
N PRO A 356 15.66 5.47 -36.45
CA PRO A 356 16.47 6.04 -35.38
C PRO A 356 17.15 7.34 -35.84
N VAL A 357 17.38 8.26 -34.91
CA VAL A 357 18.07 9.53 -35.14
C VAL A 357 19.33 9.64 -34.29
N GLY A 358 20.31 10.45 -34.74
CA GLY A 358 21.51 10.77 -33.97
C GLY A 358 21.18 11.56 -32.70
N LEU A 359 22.13 11.68 -31.77
CA LEU A 359 21.91 12.41 -30.51
C LEU A 359 21.77 13.92 -30.69
N THR A 360 22.46 14.50 -31.67
CA THR A 360 22.33 15.91 -32.06
C THR A 360 21.64 16.02 -33.41
N ILE A 361 20.85 17.07 -33.62
CA ILE A 361 20.20 17.33 -34.92
C ILE A 361 21.28 17.45 -36.00
N GLY A 362 21.14 16.64 -37.05
CA GLY A 362 22.07 16.60 -38.18
C GLY A 362 23.25 15.64 -38.03
N ASP A 363 23.47 15.04 -36.85
CA ASP A 363 24.49 14.01 -36.68
C ASP A 363 24.12 12.74 -37.47
N PRO A 364 25.11 12.02 -38.05
CA PRO A 364 24.86 10.70 -38.62
C PRO A 364 24.40 9.73 -37.53
N VAL A 365 23.45 8.85 -37.87
CA VAL A 365 22.94 7.82 -36.96
C VAL A 365 24.02 6.76 -36.75
N ASP A 366 24.37 6.46 -35.50
CA ASP A 366 25.28 5.35 -35.21
C ASP A 366 24.64 4.02 -35.63
N THR A 367 25.33 3.26 -36.47
CA THR A 367 24.85 1.97 -37.01
C THR A 367 24.44 0.97 -35.92
N ARG A 368 25.04 1.07 -34.71
CA ARG A 368 24.79 0.18 -33.57
C ARG A 368 23.49 0.48 -32.85
N VAL A 369 22.83 1.61 -33.13
CA VAL A 369 21.52 1.96 -32.53
C VAL A 369 20.48 0.87 -32.79
N SER A 370 20.51 0.22 -33.95
CA SER A 370 19.62 -0.90 -34.30
C SER A 370 19.81 -2.16 -33.42
N THR A 371 20.91 -2.23 -32.67
CA THR A 371 21.29 -3.34 -31.78
C THR A 371 21.66 -2.87 -30.37
N GLY A 372 21.37 -1.61 -30.03
CA GLY A 372 21.76 -1.00 -28.77
C GLY A 372 20.87 -1.42 -27.60
N TRP A 373 21.18 -0.91 -26.41
CA TRP A 373 20.48 -1.17 -25.16
C TRP A 373 19.48 -0.08 -24.84
N MET A 374 18.32 -0.46 -24.31
CA MET A 374 17.27 0.48 -23.92
C MET A 374 16.76 0.19 -22.52
N LYS A 375 16.27 1.24 -21.85
CA LYS A 375 15.50 1.11 -20.61
C LYS A 375 14.05 0.74 -20.95
N ILE A 376 13.56 -0.32 -20.34
CA ILE A 376 12.24 -0.87 -20.66
C ILE A 376 11.12 0.00 -20.07
N ASP A 377 11.36 0.66 -18.93
CA ASP A 377 10.38 1.50 -18.22
C ASP A 377 9.96 2.76 -19.00
N GLN A 378 10.75 3.17 -19.98
CA GLN A 378 10.43 4.27 -20.91
C GLN A 378 9.58 3.83 -22.11
N LEU A 379 9.29 2.53 -22.25
CA LEU A 379 8.63 1.96 -23.42
C LEU A 379 7.24 1.42 -23.07
N ASP A 380 6.30 1.62 -24.01
CA ASP A 380 4.98 1.00 -23.94
C ASP A 380 5.08 -0.45 -24.41
N LEU A 381 4.65 -1.40 -23.57
CA LEU A 381 4.50 -2.80 -23.97
C LEU A 381 3.29 -2.97 -24.89
N LEU A 382 3.53 -3.52 -26.07
CA LEU A 382 2.52 -3.98 -27.01
C LEU A 382 2.62 -5.49 -27.16
N ILE A 383 1.47 -6.17 -27.23
CA ILE A 383 1.40 -7.61 -27.41
C ILE A 383 0.39 -7.87 -28.51
N ASP A 384 0.72 -8.74 -29.46
CA ASP A 384 -0.25 -9.31 -30.39
C ASP A 384 -0.70 -10.67 -29.81
N PRO A 385 -1.83 -10.71 -29.08
CA PRO A 385 -2.20 -11.88 -28.27
C PRO A 385 -2.62 -13.08 -29.13
N ASN A 386 -2.09 -14.25 -28.78
CA ASN A 386 -2.40 -15.53 -29.42
C ASN A 386 -2.20 -16.69 -28.42
N PRO A 387 -3.23 -17.53 -28.15
CA PRO A 387 -4.59 -17.49 -28.70
C PRO A 387 -5.50 -16.42 -28.06
N ARG A 388 -6.58 -16.08 -28.77
CA ARG A 388 -7.74 -15.32 -28.29
C ARG A 388 -8.97 -16.22 -28.29
N ASP A 389 -10.06 -15.79 -27.65
CA ASP A 389 -11.35 -16.50 -27.60
C ASP A 389 -11.31 -17.90 -26.95
N ALA A 390 -10.23 -18.19 -26.20
CA ALA A 390 -10.02 -19.44 -25.50
C ALA A 390 -9.53 -19.17 -24.07
N ILE A 391 -9.82 -20.10 -23.17
CA ILE A 391 -9.28 -20.06 -21.80
C ILE A 391 -7.85 -20.54 -21.84
N PHE A 392 -6.95 -19.69 -21.35
CA PHE A 392 -5.55 -19.99 -21.28
C PHE A 392 -5.12 -20.20 -19.83
N VAL A 393 -4.71 -21.42 -19.49
CA VAL A 393 -4.05 -21.74 -18.21
C VAL A 393 -2.56 -21.55 -18.39
N LEU A 394 -1.97 -20.68 -17.57
CA LEU A 394 -0.55 -20.36 -17.66
C LEU A 394 0.29 -21.54 -17.16
N ASP A 395 1.13 -22.09 -18.05
CA ASP A 395 2.11 -23.13 -17.70
C ASP A 395 3.03 -22.65 -16.56
N THR A 396 3.43 -21.37 -16.65
CA THR A 396 4.13 -20.64 -15.60
C THR A 396 3.23 -19.51 -15.12
N PRO A 397 2.68 -19.58 -13.90
CA PRO A 397 1.89 -18.50 -13.32
C PRO A 397 2.65 -17.16 -13.36
N TYR A 398 1.93 -16.07 -13.63
CA TYR A 398 2.55 -14.76 -13.76
C TYR A 398 2.42 -13.98 -12.43
N PRO A 399 3.52 -13.62 -11.75
CA PRO A 399 3.46 -12.93 -10.48
C PRO A 399 2.87 -11.53 -10.65
N VAL A 400 1.98 -11.15 -9.74
CA VAL A 400 1.32 -9.86 -9.71
C VAL A 400 1.33 -9.29 -8.29
N ALA A 401 1.65 -8.00 -8.16
CA ALA A 401 1.61 -7.31 -6.88
C ALA A 401 0.21 -6.70 -6.65
N ALA A 402 -0.21 -6.57 -5.40
CA ALA A 402 -1.37 -5.79 -5.02
C ALA A 402 -1.32 -4.39 -5.69
N GLY A 403 -2.44 -3.97 -6.28
CA GLY A 403 -2.56 -2.69 -6.97
C GLY A 403 -2.11 -2.71 -8.43
N SER A 404 -1.56 -3.82 -8.94
CA SER A 404 -1.22 -3.94 -10.36
C SER A 404 -2.48 -4.05 -11.22
N VAL A 405 -2.52 -3.33 -12.34
CA VAL A 405 -3.64 -3.42 -13.29
C VAL A 405 -3.69 -4.81 -13.94
N LEU A 406 -4.87 -5.43 -13.89
CA LEU A 406 -5.19 -6.75 -14.44
C LEU A 406 -6.00 -6.67 -15.73
N GLY A 407 -6.64 -5.54 -16.02
CA GLY A 407 -7.46 -5.34 -17.20
C GLY A 407 -8.33 -4.10 -17.08
N TYR A 408 -9.25 -3.92 -18.01
CA TYR A 408 -10.18 -2.78 -18.05
C TYR A 408 -11.61 -3.30 -18.15
N LEU A 409 -12.58 -2.48 -17.73
CA LEU A 409 -13.99 -2.85 -17.78
C LEU A 409 -14.40 -3.23 -19.20
N GLY A 410 -15.08 -4.36 -19.31
CA GLY A 410 -15.69 -4.84 -20.55
C GLY A 410 -17.16 -4.49 -20.62
N GLU A 411 -17.87 -5.11 -21.57
CA GLU A 411 -19.31 -4.90 -21.76
C GLU A 411 -20.12 -6.07 -21.18
N TYR A 412 -21.29 -5.75 -20.62
CA TYR A 412 -22.31 -6.77 -20.32
C TYR A 412 -23.70 -6.19 -20.52
N GLN A 413 -24.28 -6.43 -21.70
CA GLN A 413 -25.60 -5.93 -22.05
C GLN A 413 -26.67 -7.01 -21.83
N ARG A 414 -27.80 -6.63 -21.27
CA ARG A 414 -28.96 -7.51 -21.05
C ARG A 414 -29.92 -7.36 -22.23
N TYR A 415 -31.00 -8.13 -22.21
CA TYR A 415 -32.06 -8.02 -23.20
C TYR A 415 -32.69 -6.61 -23.25
N ARG A 416 -32.69 -5.84 -22.14
CA ARG A 416 -33.18 -4.46 -22.11
C ARG A 416 -32.38 -3.52 -23.03
N GLU A 417 -31.08 -3.74 -23.12
CA GLU A 417 -30.17 -2.99 -24.00
C GLU A 417 -30.12 -3.57 -25.42
N ALA A 418 -30.75 -4.73 -25.67
CA ALA A 418 -30.72 -5.39 -26.96
C ALA A 418 -31.53 -4.63 -28.03
N SER A 419 -30.99 -4.58 -29.25
CA SER A 419 -31.61 -3.85 -30.35
C SER A 419 -31.57 -4.62 -31.66
N LYS A 420 -32.36 -4.20 -32.65
CA LYS A 420 -32.36 -4.80 -34.01
C LYS A 420 -31.21 -4.29 -34.89
N VAL A 421 -30.48 -3.28 -34.44
CA VAL A 421 -29.25 -2.81 -35.09
C VAL A 421 -28.03 -3.44 -34.41
N PRO A 422 -26.86 -3.48 -35.06
CA PRO A 422 -25.64 -3.99 -34.43
C PRO A 422 -25.40 -3.31 -33.07
N PRO A 423 -25.12 -4.08 -32.00
CA PRO A 423 -24.95 -3.50 -30.68
C PRO A 423 -23.70 -2.61 -30.65
N THR A 424 -23.74 -1.54 -29.84
CA THR A 424 -22.60 -0.65 -29.56
C THR A 424 -22.21 -0.74 -28.08
N ARG A 425 -20.98 -0.36 -27.71
CA ARG A 425 -20.52 -0.30 -26.31
C ARG A 425 -21.35 0.73 -25.55
N GLN A 426 -22.10 0.31 -24.52
CA GLN A 426 -23.02 1.18 -23.78
C GLN A 426 -23.29 0.75 -22.32
N ARG A 427 -22.86 -0.44 -21.91
CA ARG A 427 -23.03 -0.93 -20.54
C ARG A 427 -21.71 -1.54 -20.04
N PRO A 428 -20.73 -0.70 -19.66
CA PRO A 428 -19.51 -1.18 -19.06
C PRO A 428 -19.83 -1.84 -17.71
N LEU A 429 -19.28 -3.03 -17.50
CA LEU A 429 -19.48 -3.81 -16.29
C LEU A 429 -18.22 -4.65 -16.03
N MET A 430 -17.82 -4.77 -14.77
CA MET A 430 -16.90 -5.79 -14.30
C MET A 430 -17.50 -6.52 -13.10
N HIS A 431 -17.48 -7.85 -13.15
CA HIS A 431 -17.89 -8.69 -12.03
C HIS A 431 -16.62 -9.20 -11.30
N MET A 432 -16.61 -9.11 -9.98
CA MET A 432 -15.51 -9.58 -9.14
C MET A 432 -15.99 -10.59 -8.10
N GLU A 433 -15.33 -11.76 -8.05
CA GLU A 433 -15.60 -12.83 -7.07
C GLU A 433 -14.31 -13.19 -6.33
N VAL A 434 -14.40 -13.46 -5.02
CA VAL A 434 -13.27 -13.93 -4.21
C VAL A 434 -13.68 -15.20 -3.48
N PHE A 435 -12.93 -16.27 -3.62
CA PHE A 435 -13.33 -17.56 -3.08
C PHE A 435 -12.16 -18.43 -2.58
N ALA A 436 -12.46 -19.32 -1.65
CA ALA A 436 -11.54 -20.31 -1.11
C ALA A 436 -12.15 -21.71 -1.09
N GLY A 437 -11.27 -22.72 -1.07
CA GLY A 437 -11.65 -24.12 -1.03
C GLY A 437 -12.22 -24.58 0.33
N PRO A 438 -12.49 -25.90 0.46
CA PRO A 438 -13.03 -26.49 1.68
C PRO A 438 -12.06 -26.46 2.88
N ASP A 439 -10.82 -26.03 2.69
CA ASP A 439 -9.79 -25.84 3.71
C ASP A 439 -10.01 -24.58 4.57
N LEU A 440 -10.82 -23.62 4.09
CA LEU A 440 -11.05 -22.36 4.77
C LEU A 440 -11.50 -22.49 6.25
N PRO A 441 -12.50 -23.32 6.61
CA PRO A 441 -12.94 -23.41 8.01
C PRO A 441 -11.83 -23.89 8.94
N ALA A 442 -10.99 -24.84 8.49
CA ALA A 442 -9.86 -25.34 9.25
C ALA A 442 -8.78 -24.24 9.40
N PHE A 443 -8.51 -23.49 8.32
CA PHE A 443 -7.58 -22.37 8.35
C PHE A 443 -8.03 -21.28 9.32
N ILE A 444 -9.31 -20.85 9.31
CA ILE A 444 -9.83 -19.82 10.22
C ILE A 444 -9.66 -20.26 11.68
N LYS A 445 -9.99 -21.50 12.01
CA LYS A 445 -9.81 -22.04 13.37
C LYS A 445 -8.33 -21.98 13.81
N LYS A 446 -7.41 -22.33 12.90
CA LYS A 446 -5.97 -22.27 13.17
C LYS A 446 -5.46 -20.83 13.27
N SER A 447 -5.97 -19.94 12.42
CA SER A 447 -5.72 -18.50 12.43
C SER A 447 -6.10 -17.89 13.78
N GLN A 448 -7.29 -18.19 14.29
CA GLN A 448 -7.76 -17.73 15.60
C GLN A 448 -6.88 -18.25 16.74
N ALA A 449 -6.48 -19.52 16.70
CA ALA A 449 -5.56 -20.10 17.68
C ALA A 449 -4.16 -19.45 17.61
N ARG A 450 -3.66 -19.13 16.41
CA ARG A 450 -2.39 -18.40 16.22
C ARG A 450 -2.50 -16.96 16.72
N ALA A 451 -3.61 -16.27 16.47
CA ALA A 451 -3.83 -14.90 16.94
C ALA A 451 -3.78 -14.77 18.47
N GLN A 452 -4.21 -15.80 19.21
CA GLN A 452 -4.08 -15.86 20.67
C GLN A 452 -2.61 -15.94 21.15
N GLN A 453 -1.70 -16.40 20.29
CA GLN A 453 -0.27 -16.54 20.59
C GLN A 453 0.52 -15.27 20.25
N LEU A 454 0.06 -14.45 19.30
CA LEU A 454 0.84 -13.33 18.72
C LEU A 454 0.90 -12.06 19.59
N GLY A 455 0.25 -12.01 20.76
CA GLY A 455 0.26 -10.83 21.64
C GLY A 455 -0.53 -9.63 21.09
N ASP A 456 -0.19 -8.42 21.55
CA ASP A 456 -0.93 -7.15 21.38
C ASP A 456 -1.02 -6.56 19.94
N GLN A 457 -0.82 -7.38 18.90
CA GLN A 457 -1.07 -6.96 17.50
C GLN A 457 -2.58 -6.90 17.20
N LYS A 458 -3.28 -5.99 17.89
CA LYS A 458 -4.70 -5.73 17.73
C LYS A 458 -4.89 -4.48 16.88
N SER A 459 -5.39 -4.66 15.66
CA SER A 459 -5.61 -3.60 14.68
C SER A 459 -7.06 -3.12 14.62
N PHE A 460 -7.97 -3.79 15.33
CA PHE A 460 -9.40 -3.52 15.31
C PHE A 460 -9.96 -3.27 16.71
N LEU A 461 -11.03 -2.50 16.78
CA LEU A 461 -11.94 -2.38 17.91
C LEU A 461 -13.28 -3.02 17.52
N GLU A 462 -13.63 -4.11 18.19
CA GLU A 462 -14.91 -4.80 18.04
C GLU A 462 -15.87 -4.33 19.14
N ILE A 463 -17.08 -3.97 18.73
CA ILE A 463 -18.22 -3.62 19.58
C ILE A 463 -19.24 -4.72 19.36
N ALA A 464 -19.27 -5.67 20.29
CA ALA A 464 -20.09 -6.87 20.11
C ALA A 464 -21.58 -6.57 20.33
N VAL A 465 -22.45 -7.42 19.78
CA VAL A 465 -23.90 -7.39 20.04
C VAL A 465 -24.17 -7.29 21.55
N GLY A 466 -25.00 -6.32 21.94
CA GLY A 466 -25.35 -6.03 23.33
C GLY A 466 -24.48 -4.97 24.00
N ALA A 467 -23.39 -4.54 23.38
CA ALA A 467 -22.56 -3.44 23.89
C ALA A 467 -23.39 -2.15 23.98
N LYS A 468 -23.36 -1.51 25.14
CA LYS A 468 -23.95 -0.17 25.35
C LYS A 468 -22.91 0.87 24.97
N LEU A 469 -23.34 2.08 24.65
CA LEU A 469 -22.42 3.19 24.36
C LEU A 469 -22.58 4.23 25.46
N VAL A 470 -21.53 5.02 25.67
CA VAL A 470 -21.47 6.06 26.69
C VAL A 470 -21.90 7.40 26.10
N ASP A 471 -22.81 8.07 26.79
CA ASP A 471 -23.13 9.47 26.51
C ASP A 471 -22.29 10.38 27.42
N VAL A 472 -22.08 11.63 26.99
CA VAL A 472 -21.39 12.64 27.80
C VAL A 472 -22.23 12.92 29.05
N ALA A 473 -21.60 12.87 30.23
CA ALA A 473 -22.28 13.21 31.48
C ALA A 473 -22.74 14.69 31.48
N GLU A 474 -23.79 15.02 32.24
CA GLU A 474 -24.15 16.43 32.44
C GLU A 474 -23.16 17.14 33.39
N PRO A 475 -22.73 18.37 33.09
CA PRO A 475 -21.84 19.13 33.98
C PRO A 475 -22.61 19.65 35.19
N LYS A 476 -22.21 19.20 36.39
CA LYS A 476 -22.90 19.53 37.66
C LYS A 476 -22.19 20.59 38.49
N SER A 477 -20.89 20.79 38.29
CA SER A 477 -20.10 21.76 39.05
C SER A 477 -20.32 23.18 38.50
N SER A 478 -20.34 24.19 39.38
CA SER A 478 -20.43 25.60 39.00
C SER A 478 -19.11 26.31 39.22
N ILE A 479 -18.70 27.14 38.26
CA ILE A 479 -17.57 28.06 38.34
C ILE A 479 -18.12 29.48 38.40
N ALA A 480 -17.60 30.29 39.32
CA ALA A 480 -17.98 31.69 39.44
C ALA A 480 -17.59 32.50 38.19
N LYS A 481 -18.41 33.50 37.87
CA LYS A 481 -18.17 34.45 36.76
C LYS A 481 -16.81 35.16 36.94
N GLY A 482 -16.10 35.36 35.84
CA GLY A 482 -14.87 36.17 35.78
C GLY A 482 -13.57 35.41 36.06
N LEU A 483 -13.64 34.15 36.50
CA LEU A 483 -12.45 33.31 36.68
C LEU A 483 -11.89 32.86 35.32
N VAL A 484 -10.58 33.01 35.13
CA VAL A 484 -9.87 32.57 33.93
C VAL A 484 -9.61 31.06 34.02
N LEU A 485 -10.03 30.32 33.00
CA LEU A 485 -9.95 28.86 32.94
C LEU A 485 -8.61 28.41 32.38
N LYS A 486 -7.58 28.30 33.23
CA LYS A 486 -6.22 28.01 32.79
C LYS A 486 -5.96 26.51 32.62
N PRO A 487 -5.52 26.02 31.45
CA PRO A 487 -5.13 24.62 31.28
C PRO A 487 -4.04 24.21 32.28
N ILE A 488 -4.18 23.04 32.90
CA ILE A 488 -3.22 22.54 33.89
C ILE A 488 -2.01 21.88 33.23
N SER A 489 -2.20 21.28 32.05
CA SER A 489 -1.11 20.70 31.26
C SER A 489 -0.59 21.70 30.22
N LYS A 490 0.74 21.75 30.07
CA LYS A 490 1.41 22.47 28.95
C LYS A 490 1.21 21.76 27.61
N GLU A 491 1.02 20.44 27.66
CA GLU A 491 0.61 19.60 26.55
C GLU A 491 -0.90 19.45 26.65
N ALA A 492 -1.65 20.35 26.03
CA ALA A 492 -3.10 20.24 25.98
C ALA A 492 -3.44 19.02 25.11
N GLY A 493 -3.56 17.82 25.71
CA GLY A 493 -3.86 16.55 25.00
C GLY A 493 -5.05 16.65 24.05
N GLU A 494 -5.24 15.71 23.12
CA GLU A 494 -6.30 15.79 22.10
C GLU A 494 -7.71 15.57 22.68
N GLY A 495 -8.75 16.05 22.00
CA GLY A 495 -10.15 15.80 22.37
C GLY A 495 -11.02 17.05 22.63
N PRO A 496 -12.34 16.92 22.84
CA PRO A 496 -13.24 18.05 22.95
C PRO A 496 -13.24 18.71 24.35
N TRP A 497 -12.64 18.07 25.36
CA TRP A 497 -12.56 18.59 26.73
C TRP A 497 -11.12 18.78 27.20
N VAL A 498 -10.93 19.67 28.15
CA VAL A 498 -9.61 19.97 28.75
C VAL A 498 -9.75 20.24 30.24
N LYS A 499 -8.77 19.78 31.02
CA LYS A 499 -8.70 20.01 32.46
C LYS A 499 -8.09 21.39 32.74
N VAL A 500 -8.82 22.22 33.46
CA VAL A 500 -8.47 23.60 33.76
C VAL A 500 -8.47 23.86 35.26
N GLN A 501 -7.64 24.81 35.68
CA GLN A 501 -7.65 25.43 36.98
C GLN A 501 -8.38 26.78 36.87
N PRO A 502 -9.58 26.94 37.46
CA PRO A 502 -10.21 28.24 37.60
C PRO A 502 -9.27 29.16 38.39
N THR A 503 -8.95 30.32 37.82
CA THR A 503 -7.91 31.22 38.35
C THR A 503 -8.45 32.65 38.39
N LEU A 504 -8.39 33.29 39.55
CA LEU A 504 -8.63 34.72 39.69
C LEU A 504 -7.38 35.46 39.22
N VAL A 505 -7.52 36.41 38.30
CA VAL A 505 -6.42 37.21 37.77
C VAL A 505 -6.66 38.68 38.16
N GLU A 506 -5.80 39.21 39.03
CA GLU A 506 -5.86 40.59 39.51
C GLU A 506 -4.67 41.39 38.97
N MET A 507 -4.93 42.61 38.50
CA MET A 507 -3.86 43.51 38.05
C MET A 507 -3.32 44.31 39.25
N PRO A 508 -1.98 44.42 39.42
CA PRO A 508 -1.41 45.31 40.41
C PRO A 508 -1.86 46.76 40.17
N ALA A 509 -2.16 47.50 41.24
CA ALA A 509 -2.55 48.91 41.16
C ALA A 509 -1.44 49.75 40.47
N PRO A 510 -1.79 50.76 39.64
CA PRO A 510 -0.81 51.66 39.07
C PRO A 510 0.00 52.35 40.18
N ALA A 511 1.34 52.30 40.11
CA ALA A 511 2.17 53.04 41.04
C ALA A 511 1.87 54.55 40.92
N PRO A 512 1.75 55.29 42.04
CA PRO A 512 1.51 56.73 42.00
C PRO A 512 2.64 57.44 41.24
N GLN A 513 2.28 58.22 40.23
CA GLN A 513 3.23 59.01 39.45
C GLN A 513 3.79 60.15 40.31
N HIS A 514 5.02 59.99 40.81
CA HIS A 514 5.77 61.12 41.34
C HIS A 514 6.35 61.94 40.20
N ALA A 515 5.88 63.18 40.07
CA ALA A 515 6.46 64.19 39.18
C ALA A 515 7.82 64.64 39.72
N ALA A 516 8.91 64.26 39.04
CA ALA A 516 10.22 64.87 39.26
C ALA A 516 10.95 65.01 37.92
N HIS A 517 11.27 66.26 37.59
CA HIS A 517 12.07 66.66 36.45
C HIS A 517 13.49 66.11 36.56
N GLY A 518 13.95 65.37 35.54
CA GLY A 518 15.34 64.96 35.40
C GLY A 518 15.56 64.09 34.16
N HIS A 519 16.42 64.54 33.25
CA HIS A 519 16.83 63.78 32.08
C HIS A 519 17.56 62.50 32.49
N ALA A 520 16.92 61.35 32.27
CA ALA A 520 17.50 60.01 32.40
C ALA A 520 16.97 59.12 31.25
N PRO A 521 17.74 58.10 30.82
CA PRO A 521 17.44 57.34 29.61
C PRO A 521 16.16 56.50 29.75
N HIS A 522 15.45 56.30 28.63
CA HIS A 522 14.16 55.61 28.53
C HIS A 522 14.05 54.39 29.47
N PRO A 523 13.07 54.36 30.39
CA PRO A 523 12.87 53.20 31.24
C PRO A 523 12.36 52.05 30.38
N LYS A 524 13.03 50.90 30.41
CA LYS A 524 12.46 49.64 29.93
C LYS A 524 11.19 49.40 30.74
N HIS A 525 10.03 49.41 30.10
CA HIS A 525 8.77 49.05 30.74
C HIS A 525 8.94 47.70 31.45
N ALA A 526 8.98 47.71 32.79
CA ALA A 526 8.88 46.49 33.57
C ALA A 526 7.52 45.87 33.24
N LYS A 527 7.49 44.63 32.74
CA LYS A 527 6.23 43.92 32.49
C LYS A 527 5.45 43.85 33.81
N VAL A 528 4.30 44.50 33.85
CA VAL A 528 3.34 44.34 34.95
C VAL A 528 2.87 42.88 34.92
N VAL A 529 3.21 42.11 35.94
CA VAL A 529 2.81 40.70 36.06
C VAL A 529 1.49 40.65 36.84
N PRO A 530 0.42 40.07 36.27
CA PRO A 530 -0.83 39.85 37.02
C PRO A 530 -0.60 38.97 38.26
N HIS A 531 -1.31 39.25 39.34
CA HIS A 531 -1.43 38.33 40.48
C HIS A 531 -2.47 37.26 40.14
N GLU A 532 -2.09 36.00 40.25
CA GLU A 532 -2.94 34.88 39.86
C GLU A 532 -3.17 33.95 41.05
N THR A 533 -4.43 33.74 41.42
CA THR A 533 -4.82 32.88 42.54
C THR A 533 -5.75 31.77 42.07
N SER A 534 -5.37 30.51 42.31
CA SER A 534 -6.20 29.35 41.98
C SER A 534 -7.45 29.32 42.86
N GLN A 535 -8.61 29.06 42.26
CA GLN A 535 -9.91 29.01 42.92
C GLN A 535 -10.52 27.61 42.77
N GLY A 536 -10.75 26.93 43.90
CA GLY A 536 -11.34 25.59 43.93
C GLY A 536 -10.45 24.50 43.33
N SER A 537 -11.03 23.31 43.16
CA SER A 537 -10.34 22.17 42.55
C SER A 537 -10.31 22.29 41.01
N PRO A 538 -9.33 21.66 40.34
CA PRO A 538 -9.36 21.43 38.90
C PRO A 538 -10.69 20.86 38.41
N VAL A 539 -11.15 21.33 37.26
CA VAL A 539 -12.38 20.86 36.60
C VAL A 539 -12.16 20.67 35.11
N TRP A 540 -12.98 19.84 34.50
CA TRP A 540 -13.04 19.69 33.05
C TRP A 540 -14.04 20.67 32.45
N VAL A 541 -13.69 21.25 31.31
CA VAL A 541 -14.54 22.15 30.54
C VAL A 541 -14.42 21.82 29.05
N GLU A 542 -15.36 22.31 28.25
CA GLU A 542 -15.21 22.29 26.79
C GLU A 542 -13.93 23.03 26.39
N ARG A 543 -13.17 22.45 25.46
CA ARG A 543 -11.86 22.97 25.06
C ARG A 543 -11.91 24.41 24.55
N ALA A 544 -13.01 24.80 23.90
CA ALA A 544 -13.23 26.17 23.44
C ALA A 544 -13.18 27.23 24.57
N MET A 545 -13.33 26.81 25.82
CA MET A 545 -13.28 27.68 27.00
C MET A 545 -11.88 27.80 27.63
N ALA A 546 -10.90 27.02 27.16
CA ALA A 546 -9.52 27.11 27.63
C ALA A 546 -8.95 28.53 27.45
N GLY A 547 -8.37 29.08 28.53
CA GLY A 547 -7.78 30.41 28.55
C GLY A 547 -8.78 31.57 28.58
N ARG A 548 -10.09 31.29 28.54
CA ARG A 548 -11.14 32.31 28.60
C ARG A 548 -11.63 32.53 30.03
N ALA A 549 -12.16 33.72 30.31
CA ALA A 549 -12.86 33.99 31.56
C ALA A 549 -14.27 33.39 31.52
N ALA A 550 -14.73 32.82 32.63
CA ALA A 550 -16.10 32.32 32.78
C ALA A 550 -17.10 33.48 32.58
N PRO A 551 -17.98 33.42 31.55
CA PRO A 551 -18.82 34.58 31.17
C PRO A 551 -19.97 34.83 32.16
N ALA A 552 -20.41 33.79 32.85
CA ALA A 552 -21.45 33.77 33.88
C ALA A 552 -21.13 32.66 34.88
N GLU A 553 -22.08 32.27 35.72
CA GLU A 553 -22.00 30.99 36.44
C GLU A 553 -21.89 29.86 35.41
N PHE A 554 -20.69 29.29 35.28
CA PHE A 554 -20.33 28.39 34.19
C PHE A 554 -20.32 26.94 34.67
N LYS A 555 -21.02 26.05 33.96
CA LYS A 555 -21.10 24.63 34.33
C LYS A 555 -19.87 23.85 33.87
N ALA A 556 -19.37 22.96 34.71
CA ALA A 556 -18.18 22.15 34.47
C ALA A 556 -18.32 20.74 35.04
N TRP A 557 -17.41 19.85 34.66
CA TRP A 557 -17.35 18.49 35.20
C TRP A 557 -16.23 18.37 36.23
N SER A 558 -16.51 17.76 37.39
CA SER A 558 -15.48 17.43 38.38
C SER A 558 -14.60 16.27 37.90
N ASP A 559 -15.22 15.26 37.30
CA ASP A 559 -14.56 14.09 36.72
C ASP A 559 -14.48 14.20 35.19
N PHE A 560 -13.73 13.30 34.57
CA PHE A 560 -13.71 13.22 33.10
C PHE A 560 -15.14 13.00 32.55
N PRO A 561 -15.56 13.72 31.48
CA PRO A 561 -16.96 13.70 31.02
C PRO A 561 -17.50 12.36 30.52
N LEU A 562 -16.61 11.43 30.15
CA LEU A 562 -16.97 10.07 29.74
C LEU A 562 -16.64 9.06 30.84
N GLN A 563 -17.60 8.20 31.18
CA GLN A 563 -17.40 7.14 32.17
C GLN A 563 -18.13 5.89 31.70
N VAL A 564 -17.44 4.74 31.72
CA VAL A 564 -18.02 3.46 31.24
C VAL A 564 -19.26 3.10 32.06
N ALA A 565 -19.31 3.45 33.34
CA ALA A 565 -20.47 3.25 34.20
C ALA A 565 -21.75 3.94 33.69
N ASN A 566 -21.62 4.96 32.82
CA ASN A 566 -22.74 5.68 32.22
C ASN A 566 -23.20 5.06 30.88
N ALA A 567 -22.66 3.90 30.48
CA ALA A 567 -23.09 3.21 29.28
C ALA A 567 -24.56 2.80 29.40
N LYS A 568 -25.39 3.22 28.43
CA LYS A 568 -26.84 3.01 28.46
C LYS A 568 -27.38 2.54 27.11
N ALA A 569 -28.64 2.10 27.13
CA ALA A 569 -29.36 1.68 25.93
C ALA A 569 -29.72 2.88 25.03
N PRO A 570 -30.03 2.66 23.73
CA PRO A 570 -30.01 1.38 23.01
C PRO A 570 -28.63 0.73 22.89
N ALA A 571 -28.56 -0.60 22.98
CA ALA A 571 -27.32 -1.34 22.77
C ALA A 571 -27.09 -1.63 21.27
N ALA A 572 -25.86 -1.98 20.90
CA ALA A 572 -25.52 -2.51 19.59
C ALA A 572 -26.35 -3.78 19.33
N GLY A 573 -27.07 -3.81 18.20
CA GLY A 573 -27.84 -4.96 17.73
C GLY A 573 -27.04 -5.90 16.84
N PHE A 574 -25.87 -5.45 16.37
CA PHE A 574 -24.97 -6.13 15.44
C PHE A 574 -23.53 -5.99 15.93
N ASP A 575 -22.65 -6.91 15.51
CA ASP A 575 -21.22 -6.79 15.76
C ASP A 575 -20.64 -5.72 14.83
N GLU A 576 -20.06 -4.67 15.40
CA GLU A 576 -19.38 -3.61 14.66
C GLU A 576 -17.87 -3.70 14.87
N VAL A 577 -17.12 -3.59 13.78
CA VAL A 577 -15.67 -3.70 13.77
C VAL A 577 -15.08 -2.46 13.12
N TYR A 578 -14.29 -1.72 13.88
CA TYR A 578 -13.59 -0.55 13.37
C TYR A 578 -12.10 -0.82 13.31
N SER A 579 -11.43 -0.45 12.22
CA SER A 579 -9.96 -0.41 12.24
C SER A 579 -9.51 0.73 13.16
N LEU A 580 -8.50 0.50 14.00
CA LEU A 580 -7.95 1.56 14.85
C LEU A 580 -7.42 2.72 13.99
N GLY A 581 -6.81 2.41 12.84
CA GLY A 581 -6.33 3.43 11.91
C GLY A 581 -7.43 4.28 11.26
N GLU A 582 -8.68 3.81 11.20
CA GLU A 582 -9.83 4.65 10.84
C GLU A 582 -10.26 5.53 12.02
N LEU A 583 -10.39 4.93 13.20
CA LEU A 583 -10.80 5.64 14.41
C LEU A 583 -9.84 6.79 14.75
N ASP A 584 -8.54 6.59 14.54
CA ASP A 584 -7.50 7.57 14.82
C ASP A 584 -7.47 8.75 13.82
N LYS A 585 -8.02 8.55 12.62
CA LYS A 585 -8.18 9.60 11.59
C LYS A 585 -9.40 10.49 11.81
N ARG A 586 -10.25 10.16 12.80
CA ARG A 586 -11.42 10.99 13.12
C ARG A 586 -10.98 12.33 13.73
N GLY A 587 -11.85 13.34 13.59
CA GLY A 587 -11.62 14.68 14.12
C GLY A 587 -11.44 14.69 15.64
N ALA A 588 -10.85 15.78 16.16
CA ALA A 588 -10.59 15.96 17.59
C ALA A 588 -11.87 16.01 18.45
N ASP A 589 -13.04 16.11 17.83
CA ASP A 589 -14.36 16.01 18.45
C ASP A 589 -14.89 14.56 18.59
N ALA A 590 -14.25 13.60 17.91
CA ALA A 590 -14.67 12.20 17.84
C ALA A 590 -13.64 11.20 18.41
N LYS A 591 -12.51 11.69 18.94
CA LYS A 591 -11.52 10.90 19.69
C LYS A 591 -10.99 11.68 20.90
N VAL A 592 -10.73 11.00 22.01
CA VAL A 592 -10.14 11.62 23.21
C VAL A 592 -9.44 10.57 24.07
N GLN A 593 -8.39 10.98 24.78
CA GLN A 593 -7.76 10.16 25.83
C GLN A 593 -8.13 10.73 27.20
N ASP A 594 -8.55 9.87 28.13
CA ASP A 594 -8.90 10.29 29.49
C ASP A 594 -7.67 10.45 30.40
N ASP A 595 -7.88 10.88 31.65
CA ASP A 595 -6.81 11.06 32.64
C ASP A 595 -6.20 9.75 33.17
N LYS A 596 -6.69 8.59 32.72
CA LYS A 596 -6.14 7.26 32.99
C LYS A 596 -5.48 6.65 31.75
N HIS A 597 -5.27 7.44 30.71
CA HIS A 597 -4.71 7.02 29.42
C HIS A 597 -5.57 6.04 28.61
N ALA A 598 -6.85 5.86 28.97
CA ALA A 598 -7.76 5.07 28.16
C ALA A 598 -8.23 5.87 26.94
N HIS A 599 -8.38 5.19 25.81
CA HIS A 599 -8.77 5.83 24.56
C HIS A 599 -10.27 5.69 24.34
N TRP A 600 -10.87 6.78 23.89
CA TRP A 600 -12.29 6.89 23.64
C TRP A 600 -12.53 7.35 22.21
N TRP A 601 -13.47 6.69 21.54
CA TRP A 601 -13.88 7.06 20.19
C TRP A 601 -15.39 7.16 20.11
N LYS A 602 -15.85 8.18 19.38
CA LYS A 602 -17.25 8.36 19.02
C LYS A 602 -17.55 7.51 17.79
N VAL A 603 -18.51 6.60 17.92
CA VAL A 603 -18.86 5.59 16.92
C VAL A 603 -20.36 5.56 16.67
N THR A 604 -20.78 4.92 15.58
CA THR A 604 -22.18 4.73 15.23
C THR A 604 -22.47 3.26 15.04
N VAL A 605 -23.36 2.70 15.85
CA VAL A 605 -23.74 1.28 15.80
C VAL A 605 -25.19 1.13 15.33
N GLY A 606 -25.51 0.01 14.69
CA GLY A 606 -26.91 -0.37 14.48
C GLY A 606 -27.53 -0.90 15.78
N THR A 607 -28.78 -0.53 16.07
CA THR A 607 -29.55 -1.06 17.21
C THR A 607 -30.37 -2.28 16.79
N ALA A 608 -30.87 -3.04 17.76
CA ALA A 608 -31.73 -4.20 17.48
C ALA A 608 -33.00 -3.83 16.70
N GLU A 609 -33.49 -2.60 16.81
CA GLU A 609 -34.67 -2.09 16.10
C GLU A 609 -34.39 -1.62 14.66
N GLY A 610 -33.12 -1.70 14.22
CA GLY A 610 -32.68 -1.25 12.90
C GLY A 610 -32.41 0.26 12.79
N ASN A 611 -32.29 0.95 13.92
CA ASN A 611 -31.92 2.37 13.96
C ASN A 611 -30.41 2.52 14.14
N SER A 612 -29.85 3.69 13.80
CA SER A 612 -28.47 4.03 14.15
C SER A 612 -28.43 4.68 15.54
N ARG A 613 -27.43 4.30 16.34
CA ARG A 613 -27.11 4.99 17.60
C ARG A 613 -25.67 5.46 17.58
N GLU A 614 -25.49 6.74 17.86
CA GLU A 614 -24.17 7.32 18.09
C GLU A 614 -23.85 7.34 19.60
N GLY A 615 -22.57 7.18 19.94
CA GLY A 615 -22.09 7.28 21.31
C GLY A 615 -20.60 6.99 21.41
N TRP A 616 -20.07 7.02 22.63
CA TRP A 616 -18.66 6.80 22.90
C TRP A 616 -18.39 5.35 23.34
N VAL A 617 -17.30 4.79 22.83
CA VAL A 617 -16.73 3.51 23.28
C VAL A 617 -15.34 3.72 23.83
N CYS A 618 -14.89 2.81 24.68
CA CYS A 618 -13.59 2.87 25.33
C CYS A 618 -12.87 1.54 25.12
N ASP A 619 -11.56 1.57 24.87
CA ASP A 619 -10.76 0.35 24.78
C ASP A 619 -10.50 -0.34 26.12
N THR A 620 -10.85 0.31 27.23
CA THR A 620 -10.47 -0.13 28.58
C THR A 620 -11.70 -0.25 29.48
N GLY A 621 -11.94 -1.45 30.01
CA GLY A 621 -13.00 -1.71 31.00
C GLY A 621 -14.44 -1.58 30.48
N HIS A 622 -14.63 -1.37 29.18
CA HIS A 622 -15.94 -1.26 28.55
C HIS A 622 -16.47 -2.65 28.18
N ASP A 623 -17.58 -3.04 28.81
CA ASP A 623 -18.19 -4.35 28.58
C ASP A 623 -18.56 -4.55 27.10
N LEU A 624 -18.26 -5.74 26.57
CA LEU A 624 -18.47 -6.13 25.17
C LEU A 624 -17.75 -5.26 24.10
N VAL A 625 -16.80 -4.42 24.50
CA VAL A 625 -15.90 -3.70 23.58
C VAL A 625 -14.49 -4.23 23.73
N ARG A 626 -13.86 -4.69 22.63
CA ARG A 626 -12.59 -5.43 22.69
C ARG A 626 -11.68 -5.09 21.51
N LYS A 627 -10.38 -5.02 21.79
CA LYS A 627 -9.35 -4.96 20.73
C LYS A 627 -9.16 -6.34 20.10
N ARG A 628 -9.18 -6.42 18.77
CA ARG A 628 -9.10 -7.67 17.98
C ARG A 628 -8.01 -7.61 16.92
N SER A 629 -7.47 -8.78 16.58
CA SER A 629 -6.52 -8.94 15.47
C SER A 629 -7.26 -9.34 14.18
N ALA A 630 -6.72 -8.95 13.02
CA ALA A 630 -7.20 -9.42 11.70
C ALA A 630 -7.32 -10.96 11.63
N TRP A 631 -6.38 -11.66 12.28
CA TRP A 631 -6.31 -13.13 12.30
C TRP A 631 -7.36 -13.79 13.21
N GLU A 632 -8.10 -13.01 13.99
CA GLU A 632 -9.28 -13.49 14.72
C GLU A 632 -10.56 -13.48 13.86
N TRP A 633 -10.51 -12.83 12.69
CA TRP A 633 -11.63 -12.66 11.77
C TRP A 633 -12.86 -12.02 12.45
N PRO A 634 -12.70 -10.86 13.12
CA PRO A 634 -13.78 -10.23 13.88
C PRO A 634 -15.00 -9.96 12.99
N GLY A 635 -16.19 -10.36 13.47
CA GLY A 635 -17.46 -10.24 12.76
C GLY A 635 -17.71 -11.24 11.62
N PHE A 636 -16.69 -11.96 11.12
CA PHE A 636 -16.88 -12.90 10.00
C PHE A 636 -17.64 -14.16 10.42
N GLU A 637 -18.57 -14.60 9.57
CA GLU A 637 -19.40 -15.76 9.79
C GLU A 637 -19.39 -16.69 8.57
N LEU A 638 -19.17 -17.98 8.80
CA LEU A 638 -19.27 -19.01 7.76
C LEU A 638 -20.71 -19.53 7.68
N ILE A 639 -21.33 -19.44 6.50
CA ILE A 639 -22.68 -19.95 6.25
C ILE A 639 -22.61 -20.98 5.13
N ASP A 640 -23.18 -22.17 5.33
CA ASP A 640 -23.36 -23.13 4.24
C ASP A 640 -24.78 -22.98 3.66
N ASN A 641 -24.86 -22.54 2.40
CA ASN A 641 -26.13 -22.34 1.71
C ASN A 641 -26.37 -23.40 0.62
N THR A 642 -25.49 -24.41 0.49
CA THR A 642 -25.54 -25.41 -0.60
C THR A 642 -26.81 -26.25 -0.61
N SER A 643 -27.54 -26.32 0.51
CA SER A 643 -28.82 -27.04 0.61
C SER A 643 -30.00 -26.33 -0.04
N VAL A 644 -29.88 -25.04 -0.42
CA VAL A 644 -30.95 -24.26 -1.05
C VAL A 644 -30.84 -24.36 -2.57
N PRO A 645 -31.81 -25.01 -3.26
CA PRO A 645 -31.78 -25.08 -4.72
C PRO A 645 -31.98 -23.71 -5.37
N LEU A 646 -31.27 -23.46 -6.48
CA LEU A 646 -31.36 -22.21 -7.25
C LEU A 646 -32.81 -21.87 -7.65
N ILE A 647 -33.58 -22.89 -8.05
CA ILE A 647 -34.99 -22.75 -8.43
C ILE A 647 -35.86 -22.27 -7.27
N ASP A 648 -35.57 -22.70 -6.04
CA ASP A 648 -36.33 -22.27 -4.87
C ASP A 648 -36.00 -20.83 -4.50
N SER A 649 -34.74 -20.40 -4.63
CA SER A 649 -34.36 -18.98 -4.51
C SER A 649 -35.10 -18.10 -5.53
N PHE A 650 -35.22 -18.56 -6.79
CA PHE A 650 -35.92 -17.79 -7.81
C PHE A 650 -37.45 -17.78 -7.59
N LYS A 651 -38.06 -18.90 -7.18
CA LYS A 651 -39.47 -18.93 -6.78
C LYS A 651 -39.75 -18.00 -5.61
N ARG A 652 -38.87 -18.00 -4.59
CA ARG A 652 -38.92 -17.06 -3.48
C ARG A 652 -38.91 -15.63 -3.99
N PHE A 653 -38.00 -15.28 -4.90
CA PHE A 653 -37.96 -13.94 -5.50
C PHE A 653 -39.29 -13.55 -6.15
N LEU A 654 -39.85 -14.40 -7.01
CA LEU A 654 -41.13 -14.13 -7.68
C LEU A 654 -42.27 -13.98 -6.68
N TYR A 655 -42.29 -14.82 -5.63
CA TYR A 655 -43.28 -14.77 -4.56
C TYR A 655 -43.19 -13.48 -3.74
N VAL A 656 -41.99 -13.13 -3.30
CA VAL A 656 -41.69 -11.95 -2.48
C VAL A 656 -41.98 -10.64 -3.23
N GLN A 657 -41.63 -10.58 -4.52
CA GLN A 657 -41.86 -9.41 -5.38
C GLN A 657 -43.28 -9.34 -5.96
N GLU A 658 -44.14 -10.31 -5.65
CA GLU A 658 -45.51 -10.39 -6.18
C GLU A 658 -45.55 -10.42 -7.72
N LEU A 659 -44.51 -11.01 -8.34
CA LEU A 659 -44.37 -11.21 -9.79
C LEU A 659 -44.91 -12.58 -10.24
N LEU A 660 -45.93 -13.07 -9.53
CA LEU A 660 -46.56 -14.37 -9.75
C LEU A 660 -47.63 -14.26 -10.85
N PHE A 661 -47.83 -15.33 -11.61
CA PHE A 661 -49.03 -15.47 -12.44
C PHE A 661 -50.13 -16.23 -11.68
N ASP A 662 -51.36 -16.19 -12.21
CA ASP A 662 -52.50 -16.93 -11.67
C ASP A 662 -52.16 -18.42 -11.48
N GLY A 663 -52.34 -18.91 -10.25
CA GLY A 663 -52.06 -20.29 -9.84
C GLY A 663 -50.62 -20.58 -9.39
N ASP A 664 -49.66 -19.67 -9.57
CA ASP A 664 -48.27 -19.90 -9.13
C ASP A 664 -48.14 -19.82 -7.60
N LYS A 665 -48.97 -18.98 -6.94
CA LYS A 665 -48.85 -18.65 -5.51
C LYS A 665 -48.79 -19.90 -4.62
N ASP A 666 -49.79 -20.77 -4.72
CA ASP A 666 -49.89 -21.98 -3.89
C ASP A 666 -48.74 -22.96 -4.16
N SER A 667 -48.20 -22.95 -5.38
CA SER A 667 -47.08 -23.82 -5.77
C SER A 667 -45.70 -23.27 -5.37
N PHE A 668 -45.56 -21.95 -5.20
CA PHE A 668 -44.28 -21.30 -4.91
C PHE A 668 -44.11 -20.99 -3.41
N GLU A 669 -45.21 -20.84 -2.67
CA GLU A 669 -45.18 -20.57 -1.22
C GLU A 669 -44.32 -21.57 -0.43
N PRO A 670 -44.41 -22.91 -0.64
CA PRO A 670 -43.55 -23.85 0.08
C PRO A 670 -42.05 -23.66 -0.19
N SER A 671 -41.69 -23.41 -1.46
CA SER A 671 -40.30 -23.10 -1.84
C SER A 671 -39.83 -21.78 -1.21
N ALA A 672 -40.69 -20.75 -1.20
CA ALA A 672 -40.40 -19.46 -0.60
C ALA A 672 -40.18 -19.56 0.91
N LEU A 673 -41.06 -20.28 1.63
CA LEU A 673 -40.91 -20.54 3.06
C LEU A 673 -39.65 -21.35 3.38
N SER A 674 -39.34 -22.37 2.58
CA SER A 674 -38.12 -23.17 2.73
C SER A 674 -36.86 -22.31 2.53
N ALA A 675 -36.83 -21.48 1.48
CA ALA A 675 -35.72 -20.57 1.23
C ALA A 675 -35.57 -19.50 2.32
N ASN A 676 -36.68 -18.93 2.83
CA ASN A 676 -36.68 -18.01 3.97
C ASN A 676 -36.16 -18.68 5.25
N GLY A 677 -36.42 -19.97 5.43
CA GLY A 677 -35.89 -20.77 6.53
C GLY A 677 -34.38 -21.01 6.47
N SER A 678 -33.69 -20.69 5.36
CA SER A 678 -32.23 -20.87 5.25
C SER A 678 -31.46 -19.93 6.17
N ALA A 679 -30.29 -20.37 6.63
CA ALA A 679 -29.42 -19.57 7.50
C ALA A 679 -29.03 -18.23 6.86
N LEU A 680 -28.78 -18.23 5.54
CA LEU A 680 -28.45 -17.02 4.79
C LEU A 680 -29.59 -16.01 4.82
N ILE A 681 -30.82 -16.41 4.45
CA ILE A 681 -31.95 -15.48 4.38
C ILE A 681 -32.32 -14.99 5.78
N GLN A 682 -32.36 -15.85 6.80
CA GLN A 682 -32.62 -15.42 8.18
C GLN A 682 -31.58 -14.40 8.68
N ARG A 683 -30.32 -14.52 8.25
CA ARG A 683 -29.26 -13.56 8.61
C ARG A 683 -29.46 -12.23 7.88
N LEU A 684 -29.77 -12.26 6.59
CA LEU A 684 -30.05 -11.07 5.80
C LEU A 684 -31.31 -10.34 6.30
N GLU A 685 -32.39 -11.05 6.65
CA GLU A 685 -33.60 -10.43 7.23
C GLU A 685 -33.29 -9.69 8.54
N LYS A 686 -32.44 -10.27 9.40
CA LYS A 686 -32.02 -9.62 10.65
C LYS A 686 -31.24 -8.33 10.42
N VAL A 687 -30.49 -8.22 9.33
CA VAL A 687 -29.56 -7.11 9.06
C VAL A 687 -30.17 -6.06 8.11
N VAL A 688 -30.76 -6.50 7.00
CA VAL A 688 -31.16 -5.69 5.85
C VAL A 688 -32.61 -5.21 5.96
N ASP A 689 -33.56 -6.11 6.23
CA ASP A 689 -34.99 -5.79 6.32
C ASP A 689 -35.28 -4.85 7.50
N ARG A 690 -34.50 -4.94 8.59
CA ARG A 690 -34.62 -4.01 9.73
C ARG A 690 -34.37 -2.54 9.39
N LEU A 691 -33.61 -2.27 8.32
CA LEU A 691 -33.44 -0.93 7.76
C LEU A 691 -34.46 -0.61 6.66
N GLY A 692 -35.09 -1.62 6.06
CA GLY A 692 -36.05 -1.53 4.97
C GLY A 692 -37.41 -0.99 5.34
N ASN A 693 -38.36 -1.31 4.49
CA ASN A 693 -39.78 -1.02 4.73
C ASN A 693 -40.35 -1.92 5.85
N LYS A 694 -39.56 -2.87 6.37
CA LYS A 694 -39.90 -3.82 7.44
C LYS A 694 -41.09 -4.69 7.04
N ASP A 695 -41.15 -5.08 5.77
CA ASP A 695 -42.22 -5.91 5.22
C ASP A 695 -41.94 -7.42 5.39
N GLY A 696 -40.81 -7.78 6.03
CA GLY A 696 -40.41 -9.16 6.26
C GLY A 696 -39.81 -9.82 5.02
N LYS A 697 -39.43 -9.03 4.01
CA LYS A 697 -38.84 -9.50 2.76
C LYS A 697 -37.40 -8.99 2.64
N VAL A 698 -36.58 -9.74 1.90
CA VAL A 698 -35.24 -9.29 1.49
C VAL A 698 -35.16 -9.34 -0.02
N THR A 699 -34.92 -8.17 -0.61
CA THR A 699 -34.90 -7.92 -2.05
C THR A 699 -33.57 -7.31 -2.50
N GLY A 700 -33.28 -7.38 -3.80
CA GLY A 700 -32.08 -6.76 -4.37
C GLY A 700 -31.99 -5.25 -4.12
N SER A 701 -33.12 -4.54 -4.20
CA SER A 701 -33.17 -3.10 -3.92
C SER A 701 -32.88 -2.77 -2.44
N GLU A 702 -33.31 -3.64 -1.53
CA GLU A 702 -32.98 -3.47 -0.12
C GLU A 702 -31.51 -3.76 0.16
N LEU A 703 -30.91 -4.74 -0.52
CA LEU A 703 -29.47 -5.01 -0.44
C LEU A 703 -28.65 -3.83 -0.99
N ALA A 704 -29.06 -3.23 -2.11
CA ALA A 704 -28.42 -2.03 -2.65
C ALA A 704 -28.44 -0.88 -1.63
N ARG A 705 -29.64 -0.57 -1.09
CA ARG A 705 -29.81 0.51 -0.09
C ARG A 705 -29.07 0.21 1.21
N ALA A 706 -29.05 -1.05 1.63
CA ALA A 706 -28.33 -1.53 2.82
C ALA A 706 -26.84 -1.20 2.78
N GLN A 707 -26.21 -1.26 1.60
CA GLN A 707 -24.79 -0.93 1.44
C GLN A 707 -24.46 0.54 1.73
N SER A 708 -25.44 1.46 1.64
CA SER A 708 -25.21 2.87 2.01
C SER A 708 -25.12 3.08 3.53
N THR A 709 -25.60 2.12 4.33
CA THR A 709 -25.52 2.18 5.79
C THR A 709 -24.32 1.37 6.27
N ARG A 710 -23.30 2.07 6.79
CA ARG A 710 -22.01 1.49 7.19
C ARG A 710 -22.11 0.17 7.95
N TRP A 711 -22.88 0.14 9.02
CA TRP A 711 -22.98 -1.02 9.92
C TRP A 711 -23.65 -2.23 9.24
N VAL A 712 -24.60 -1.99 8.34
CA VAL A 712 -25.18 -3.07 7.53
C VAL A 712 -24.25 -3.55 6.43
N ALA A 713 -23.63 -2.62 5.71
CA ALA A 713 -22.68 -2.97 4.67
C ALA A 713 -21.56 -3.85 5.25
N GLN A 714 -21.08 -3.51 6.45
CA GLN A 714 -20.12 -4.31 7.17
C GLN A 714 -20.66 -5.70 7.53
N ALA A 715 -21.82 -5.77 8.20
CA ALA A 715 -22.44 -7.05 8.57
C ALA A 715 -22.67 -7.97 7.36
N MET A 716 -23.07 -7.42 6.21
CA MET A 716 -23.20 -8.15 4.95
C MET A 716 -21.84 -8.61 4.40
N SER A 717 -20.83 -7.73 4.44
CA SER A 717 -19.49 -8.01 3.91
C SER A 717 -18.71 -9.06 4.71
N HIS A 718 -19.13 -9.32 5.95
CA HIS A 718 -18.54 -10.33 6.83
C HIS A 718 -19.18 -11.72 6.67
N LEU A 719 -20.23 -11.85 5.86
CA LEU A 719 -20.79 -13.16 5.53
C LEU A 719 -19.88 -13.87 4.52
N VAL A 720 -19.38 -15.04 4.88
CA VAL A 720 -18.64 -15.94 4.00
C VAL A 720 -19.54 -17.13 3.69
N VAL A 721 -20.06 -17.19 2.47
CA VAL A 721 -21.11 -18.14 2.14
C VAL A 721 -20.56 -19.24 1.25
N ARG A 722 -20.80 -20.49 1.63
CA ARG A 722 -20.52 -21.66 0.80
C ARG A 722 -21.69 -21.89 -0.14
N TYR A 723 -21.43 -21.79 -1.43
CA TYR A 723 -22.40 -22.10 -2.49
C TYR A 723 -21.67 -22.43 -3.80
N GLU A 724 -22.39 -23.05 -4.73
CA GLU A 724 -21.85 -23.37 -6.05
C GLU A 724 -21.64 -22.08 -6.88
N SER A 725 -20.41 -21.84 -7.34
CA SER A 725 -20.07 -20.67 -8.17
C SER A 725 -20.90 -20.60 -9.45
N GLU A 726 -21.25 -19.39 -9.89
CA GLU A 726 -22.01 -19.13 -11.11
C GLU A 726 -21.26 -19.61 -12.37
N TRP A 727 -19.93 -19.66 -12.28
CA TRP A 727 -19.04 -19.95 -13.39
C TRP A 727 -18.65 -21.42 -13.53
N GLY A 728 -19.18 -22.26 -12.64
CA GLY A 728 -18.95 -23.70 -12.59
C GLY A 728 -20.23 -24.50 -12.32
N GLY A 729 -20.07 -25.80 -12.13
CA GLY A 729 -21.20 -26.71 -11.91
C GLY A 729 -21.94 -27.07 -13.20
N ASP A 730 -22.99 -27.88 -13.08
CA ASP A 730 -23.77 -28.36 -14.23
C ASP A 730 -24.73 -27.28 -14.79
N LEU A 731 -24.99 -27.30 -16.11
CA LEU A 731 -25.92 -26.33 -16.73
C LEU A 731 -27.37 -26.54 -16.25
N SER A 732 -27.71 -27.76 -15.83
CA SER A 732 -29.06 -28.15 -15.39
C SER A 732 -29.60 -27.29 -14.25
N LYS A 733 -28.74 -26.72 -13.39
CA LYS A 733 -29.18 -25.77 -12.35
C LYS A 733 -29.86 -24.55 -12.96
N TRP A 734 -29.33 -24.04 -14.07
CA TRP A 734 -29.90 -22.92 -14.80
C TRP A 734 -31.10 -23.38 -15.65
N GLU A 735 -30.99 -24.53 -16.30
CA GLU A 735 -32.10 -25.08 -17.09
C GLU A 735 -33.36 -25.34 -16.24
N SER A 736 -33.19 -25.63 -14.95
CA SER A 736 -34.30 -25.81 -13.99
C SER A 736 -35.23 -24.59 -13.91
N LEU A 737 -34.73 -23.38 -14.21
CA LEU A 737 -35.53 -22.16 -14.22
C LEU A 737 -36.41 -22.03 -15.47
N SER A 738 -36.18 -22.83 -16.52
CA SER A 738 -36.81 -22.65 -17.83
C SER A 738 -38.33 -22.76 -17.81
N SER A 739 -38.89 -23.59 -16.93
CA SER A 739 -40.35 -23.72 -16.76
C SER A 739 -40.99 -22.48 -16.15
N LEU A 740 -40.21 -21.67 -15.42
CA LEU A 740 -40.69 -20.47 -14.71
C LEU A 740 -40.72 -19.23 -15.63
N MET A 741 -40.09 -19.29 -16.81
CA MET A 741 -39.93 -18.13 -17.70
C MET A 741 -41.15 -17.82 -18.58
N LYS A 742 -42.09 -18.76 -18.70
CA LYS A 742 -43.35 -18.64 -19.46
C LYS A 742 -43.16 -17.99 -20.84
N GLU A 743 -43.83 -16.88 -21.12
CA GLU A 743 -43.77 -16.14 -22.40
C GLU A 743 -42.36 -15.60 -22.73
N ARG A 744 -41.49 -15.46 -21.72
CA ARG A 744 -40.10 -14.96 -21.87
C ARG A 744 -39.08 -16.08 -22.07
N LYS A 745 -39.52 -17.33 -22.27
CA LYS A 745 -38.63 -18.49 -22.47
C LYS A 745 -37.59 -18.28 -23.59
N TYR A 746 -37.95 -17.59 -24.67
CA TYR A 746 -37.01 -17.32 -25.77
C TYR A 746 -35.87 -16.36 -25.36
N ILE A 747 -36.12 -15.43 -24.44
CA ILE A 747 -35.09 -14.56 -23.87
C ILE A 747 -34.17 -15.42 -23.01
N TRP A 748 -34.76 -16.25 -22.15
CA TRP A 748 -34.01 -17.16 -21.27
C TRP A 748 -33.16 -18.18 -22.03
N GLN A 749 -33.61 -18.65 -23.19
CA GLN A 749 -32.79 -19.52 -24.05
C GLN A 749 -31.50 -18.83 -24.51
N GLY A 750 -31.57 -17.54 -24.86
CA GLY A 750 -30.37 -16.75 -25.14
C GLY A 750 -29.48 -16.60 -23.91
N GLU A 751 -30.08 -16.43 -22.73
CA GLU A 751 -29.34 -16.37 -21.47
C GLU A 751 -28.60 -17.67 -21.14
N LEU A 752 -29.22 -18.83 -21.39
CA LEU A 752 -28.56 -20.13 -21.22
C LEU A 752 -27.34 -20.27 -22.16
N GLU A 753 -27.44 -19.82 -23.42
CA GLU A 753 -26.31 -19.79 -24.36
C GLU A 753 -25.17 -18.90 -23.84
N ARG A 754 -25.53 -17.73 -23.31
CA ARG A 754 -24.56 -16.82 -22.70
C ARG A 754 -23.89 -17.44 -21.47
N ILE A 755 -24.66 -18.02 -20.54
CA ILE A 755 -24.15 -18.68 -19.33
C ILE A 755 -23.19 -19.81 -19.69
N GLU A 756 -23.53 -20.65 -20.67
CA GLU A 756 -22.67 -21.72 -21.14
C GLU A 756 -21.31 -21.20 -21.64
N LYS A 757 -21.31 -20.07 -22.35
CA LYS A 757 -20.09 -19.40 -22.82
C LYS A 757 -19.29 -18.74 -21.69
N LEU A 758 -19.95 -18.26 -20.64
CA LEU A 758 -19.28 -17.64 -19.49
C LEU A 758 -18.62 -18.68 -18.57
N ARG A 759 -19.17 -19.89 -18.46
CA ARG A 759 -18.62 -20.99 -17.65
C ARG A 759 -17.19 -21.36 -18.06
N TRP A 760 -16.31 -21.36 -17.06
CA TRP A 760 -14.88 -21.63 -17.22
C TRP A 760 -14.35 -22.70 -16.27
N TRP A 761 -14.98 -22.91 -15.11
CA TRP A 761 -14.45 -23.74 -14.02
C TRP A 761 -14.12 -25.17 -14.45
N ASP A 762 -15.08 -25.84 -15.08
CA ASP A 762 -14.95 -27.25 -15.51
C ASP A 762 -13.87 -27.45 -16.58
N LYS A 763 -13.56 -26.41 -17.36
CA LYS A 763 -12.54 -26.44 -18.42
C LYS A 763 -11.12 -26.41 -17.84
N VAL A 764 -10.95 -25.96 -16.59
CA VAL A 764 -9.62 -25.73 -16.01
C VAL A 764 -9.34 -26.49 -14.72
N LYS A 765 -10.37 -26.95 -13.99
CA LYS A 765 -10.22 -27.65 -12.70
C LYS A 765 -9.33 -28.90 -12.72
N ASN A 766 -9.17 -29.51 -13.89
CA ASN A 766 -8.31 -30.68 -14.06
C ASN A 766 -6.85 -30.31 -14.36
N GLY A 767 -6.60 -29.12 -14.92
CA GLY A 767 -5.27 -28.62 -15.25
C GLY A 767 -4.63 -27.78 -14.14
N MET A 768 -5.41 -27.29 -13.17
CA MET A 768 -4.91 -26.51 -12.04
C MET A 768 -4.94 -27.32 -10.74
N LYS A 769 -3.77 -27.56 -10.15
CA LYS A 769 -3.61 -28.39 -8.94
C LYS A 769 -4.34 -27.82 -7.72
N ASP A 770 -4.28 -26.51 -7.53
CA ASP A 770 -4.75 -25.84 -6.31
C ASP A 770 -6.18 -25.28 -6.41
N LEU A 771 -6.80 -25.34 -7.60
CA LEU A 771 -8.19 -24.92 -7.77
C LEU A 771 -9.12 -25.99 -7.16
N PRO A 772 -10.15 -25.60 -6.38
CA PRO A 772 -11.13 -26.56 -5.87
C PRO A 772 -11.79 -27.37 -6.99
N ARG A 773 -11.86 -28.69 -6.79
CA ARG A 773 -12.44 -29.63 -7.77
C ARG A 773 -13.95 -29.47 -7.92
N ASP A 774 -14.61 -29.17 -6.81
CA ASP A 774 -16.01 -28.79 -6.75
C ASP A 774 -16.12 -27.26 -6.88
N ALA A 775 -17.15 -26.80 -7.59
CA ALA A 775 -17.48 -25.38 -7.68
C ALA A 775 -18.24 -24.87 -6.44
N ALA A 776 -18.66 -25.75 -5.53
CA ALA A 776 -19.19 -25.40 -4.21
C ALA A 776 -18.06 -24.95 -3.25
N VAL A 777 -17.76 -23.65 -3.31
CA VAL A 777 -16.65 -23.00 -2.59
C VAL A 777 -17.16 -21.96 -1.59
N TYR A 778 -16.29 -21.50 -0.70
CA TYR A 778 -16.59 -20.39 0.21
C TYR A 778 -16.31 -19.06 -0.49
N HIS A 779 -17.33 -18.23 -0.64
CA HIS A 779 -17.25 -16.92 -1.25
C HIS A 779 -17.09 -15.85 -0.18
N PHE A 780 -16.21 -14.90 -0.41
CA PHE A 780 -16.03 -13.71 0.40
C PHE A 780 -16.62 -12.51 -0.30
N HIS A 781 -17.18 -11.57 0.45
CA HIS A 781 -17.36 -10.23 -0.07
C HIS A 781 -15.98 -9.61 -0.37
N PRO A 782 -15.67 -9.19 -1.60
CA PRO A 782 -14.32 -8.75 -1.96
C PRO A 782 -13.82 -7.56 -1.13
N VAL A 783 -14.65 -6.53 -0.95
CA VAL A 783 -14.31 -5.36 -0.10
C VAL A 783 -14.12 -5.75 1.37
N GLY A 784 -14.95 -6.65 1.92
CA GLY A 784 -14.89 -7.06 3.32
C GLY A 784 -13.59 -7.80 3.67
N VAL A 785 -13.19 -8.78 2.86
CA VAL A 785 -11.92 -9.51 3.09
C VAL A 785 -10.71 -8.62 2.93
N ILE A 786 -10.73 -7.68 1.96
CA ILE A 786 -9.68 -6.66 1.84
C ILE A 786 -9.66 -5.84 3.13
N ALA A 787 -10.78 -5.25 3.57
CA ALA A 787 -10.83 -4.41 4.77
C ALA A 787 -10.29 -5.09 6.05
N ASN A 788 -10.45 -6.42 6.19
CA ASN A 788 -9.94 -7.16 7.34
C ASN A 788 -8.40 -7.26 7.39
N PHE A 789 -7.75 -7.36 6.23
CA PHE A 789 -6.28 -7.52 6.15
C PHE A 789 -5.56 -6.31 5.57
N TYR A 790 -6.31 -5.38 5.00
CA TYR A 790 -5.85 -4.09 4.52
C TYR A 790 -5.46 -3.27 5.73
N SER A 791 -4.23 -3.47 6.16
CA SER A 791 -3.46 -2.37 6.66
C SER A 791 -3.05 -1.62 5.40
N PRO A 792 -3.55 -0.39 5.16
CA PRO A 792 -2.90 0.45 4.19
C PRO A 792 -1.42 0.40 4.53
N CYS A 793 -0.56 0.60 3.55
CA CYS A 793 0.78 1.10 3.86
C CYS A 793 0.73 2.49 4.55
N SER A 794 -0.32 2.80 5.32
CA SER A 794 -0.28 3.71 6.45
C SER A 794 0.09 2.88 7.67
N SER A 795 1.37 2.78 7.92
CA SER A 795 1.78 3.09 9.27
C SER A 795 3.09 3.81 9.10
N LEU A 796 3.34 4.71 10.02
CA LEU A 796 4.64 5.25 10.36
C LEU A 796 5.86 4.39 9.93
N ASP A 797 5.78 3.06 9.97
CA ASP A 797 6.84 2.13 9.55
C ASP A 797 7.21 2.19 8.07
N ALA A 798 6.25 2.31 7.15
CA ALA A 798 6.55 2.45 5.72
C ALA A 798 7.20 3.80 5.40
N LEU A 799 6.77 4.84 6.13
CA LEU A 799 7.38 6.17 6.07
C LEU A 799 8.78 6.17 6.68
N ILE A 800 8.99 5.50 7.82
CA ILE A 800 10.30 5.29 8.42
C ILE A 800 11.20 4.54 7.44
N GLN A 801 10.72 3.46 6.82
CA GLN A 801 11.46 2.72 5.80
C GLN A 801 11.85 3.61 4.62
N LYS A 802 10.91 4.42 4.09
CA LYS A 802 11.17 5.40 3.03
C LYS A 802 12.25 6.41 3.42
N ILE A 803 12.22 6.91 4.66
CA ILE A 803 13.25 7.80 5.19
C ILE A 803 14.60 7.07 5.26
N GLY A 804 14.61 5.82 5.71
CA GLY A 804 15.81 4.98 5.76
C GLY A 804 16.41 4.72 4.38
N ASP A 805 15.59 4.41 3.39
CA ASP A 805 16.00 4.23 1.99
C ASP A 805 16.63 5.51 1.44
N VAL A 806 16.04 6.66 1.73
CA VAL A 806 16.58 7.97 1.32
C VAL A 806 17.93 8.23 1.94
N ILE A 807 18.06 8.07 3.28
CA ILE A 807 19.33 8.25 4.00
C ILE A 807 20.42 7.35 3.39
N SER A 808 20.09 6.07 3.13
CA SER A 808 21.04 5.09 2.60
C SER A 808 21.66 5.47 1.25
N LEU A 809 21.01 6.33 0.44
CA LEU A 809 21.58 6.84 -0.81
C LEU A 809 22.91 7.59 -0.61
N GLY A 810 23.12 8.14 0.59
CA GLY A 810 24.35 8.83 0.98
C GLY A 810 25.30 8.00 1.84
N GLU A 811 24.83 6.88 2.41
CA GLU A 811 25.58 6.10 3.41
C GLU A 811 26.12 4.79 2.82
N GLY A 812 25.31 3.98 2.14
CA GLY A 812 25.77 2.64 1.77
C GLY A 812 24.73 1.65 1.25
N THR A 813 25.17 0.41 1.14
CA THR A 813 24.35 -0.78 0.89
C THR A 813 24.37 -1.68 2.13
N TYR A 814 23.58 -2.76 2.17
CA TYR A 814 23.61 -3.72 3.29
C TYR A 814 24.98 -4.35 3.54
N GLU A 815 25.90 -4.28 2.57
CA GLU A 815 27.27 -4.80 2.64
C GLU A 815 28.32 -3.72 2.92
N SER A 816 27.92 -2.45 3.06
CA SER A 816 28.87 -1.37 3.33
C SER A 816 29.56 -1.55 4.68
N TYR A 817 30.84 -1.22 4.75
CA TYR A 817 31.56 -1.10 6.02
C TYR A 817 32.79 -0.20 5.90
N ASN A 818 33.27 0.30 7.04
CA ASN A 818 34.60 0.90 7.13
C ASN A 818 35.36 0.39 8.37
N THR A 819 36.68 0.53 8.35
CA THR A 819 37.58 0.08 9.42
C THR A 819 37.89 1.19 10.43
N GLY A 820 37.24 2.35 10.35
CA GLY A 820 37.45 3.49 11.24
C GLY A 820 38.73 4.29 10.96
N THR A 821 39.14 5.10 11.93
CA THR A 821 40.15 6.17 11.76
C THR A 821 41.38 5.96 12.65
N ARG A 822 42.49 6.63 12.31
CA ARG A 822 43.61 6.83 13.26
C ARG A 822 43.31 8.02 14.17
N GLY A 823 42.86 7.75 15.39
CA GLY A 823 42.49 8.78 16.37
C GLY A 823 41.13 9.44 16.09
N LYS A 824 40.68 10.29 17.03
CA LYS A 824 39.27 10.77 17.13
C LYS A 824 38.75 11.52 15.89
N HIS A 825 39.64 12.16 15.10
CA HIS A 825 39.29 12.93 13.90
C HIS A 825 40.20 12.60 12.70
N GLY A 826 40.78 11.39 12.67
CA GLY A 826 41.63 10.96 11.56
C GLY A 826 40.83 10.63 10.29
N LYS A 827 41.53 10.48 9.16
CA LYS A 827 40.95 9.91 7.94
C LYS A 827 40.56 8.45 8.17
N VAL A 828 39.45 8.04 7.56
CA VAL A 828 39.06 6.63 7.50
C VAL A 828 40.16 5.84 6.79
N VAL A 829 40.62 4.75 7.40
CA VAL A 829 41.74 3.95 6.92
C VAL A 829 41.34 3.10 5.72
N PHE A 830 40.20 2.41 5.82
CA PHE A 830 39.61 1.66 4.72
C PHE A 830 38.08 1.75 4.78
N ALA A 831 37.43 1.87 3.62
CA ALA A 831 35.98 1.85 3.48
C ALA A 831 35.58 1.18 2.17
N GLN A 832 34.46 0.47 2.18
CA GLN A 832 33.92 -0.19 1.01
C GLN A 832 32.41 0.02 0.93
N PHE A 833 31.96 0.83 -0.03
CA PHE A 833 30.56 1.20 -0.22
C PHE A 833 29.69 0.06 -0.83
N ARG A 834 30.33 -0.88 -1.54
CA ARG A 834 29.67 -2.05 -2.15
C ARG A 834 30.58 -3.26 -2.02
N ALA A 835 30.59 -3.87 -0.83
CA ALA A 835 31.31 -5.12 -0.64
C ALA A 835 30.55 -6.30 -1.28
N PRO A 836 31.24 -7.41 -1.60
CA PRO A 836 30.57 -8.62 -2.07
C PRO A 836 29.50 -9.08 -1.07
N HIS A 837 28.40 -9.65 -1.59
CA HIS A 837 27.31 -10.17 -0.75
C HIS A 837 27.83 -11.19 0.28
N GLY A 838 27.39 -11.05 1.53
CA GLY A 838 27.82 -11.87 2.65
C GLY A 838 29.02 -11.31 3.42
N THR A 839 29.57 -10.15 3.03
CA THR A 839 30.67 -9.50 3.76
C THR A 839 30.21 -9.07 5.15
N VAL A 840 29.08 -8.35 5.22
CA VAL A 840 28.42 -7.93 6.46
C VAL A 840 27.23 -8.85 6.75
N THR A 841 26.36 -9.08 5.77
CA THR A 841 25.12 -9.85 5.96
C THR A 841 25.35 -11.34 6.29
N GLY A 842 26.55 -11.84 5.99
CA GLY A 842 26.94 -13.22 6.30
C GLY A 842 27.39 -13.43 7.74
N LYS A 843 27.67 -12.35 8.49
CA LYS A 843 28.22 -12.38 9.85
C LYS A 843 27.14 -12.26 10.92
N THR A 844 27.39 -12.83 12.09
CA THR A 844 26.56 -12.59 13.27
C THR A 844 26.87 -11.23 13.89
N ILE A 845 25.93 -10.69 14.67
CA ILE A 845 26.15 -9.45 15.42
C ILE A 845 27.38 -9.60 16.34
N ASN A 846 27.55 -10.73 17.01
CA ASN A 846 28.71 -11.00 17.88
C ASN A 846 30.04 -11.01 17.11
N GLU A 847 30.08 -11.57 15.91
CA GLU A 847 31.27 -11.54 15.06
C GLU A 847 31.64 -10.11 14.65
N ILE A 848 30.65 -9.29 14.29
CA ILE A 848 30.85 -7.88 13.95
C ILE A 848 31.36 -7.10 15.18
N LEU A 849 30.72 -7.26 16.34
CA LEU A 849 31.11 -6.59 17.58
C LEU A 849 32.53 -6.98 18.03
N ALA A 850 32.93 -8.25 17.86
CA ALA A 850 34.26 -8.73 18.23
C ALA A 850 35.37 -8.14 17.33
N SER A 851 35.05 -7.79 16.09
CA SER A 851 36.02 -7.28 15.10
C SER A 851 36.65 -5.95 15.51
N VAL A 852 36.04 -5.17 16.41
CA VAL A 852 36.55 -3.86 16.85
C VAL A 852 37.90 -3.94 17.58
N SER A 853 38.25 -5.12 18.08
CA SER A 853 39.54 -5.43 18.71
C SER A 853 40.71 -5.42 17.74
N LEU A 854 40.44 -5.55 16.43
CA LEU A 854 41.45 -5.45 15.38
C LEU A 854 41.87 -3.98 15.15
N PRO A 855 43.11 -3.72 14.68
CA PRO A 855 43.56 -2.38 14.35
C PRO A 855 42.88 -1.84 13.08
N PRO A 856 42.74 -0.51 12.88
CA PRO A 856 42.10 0.10 11.70
C PRO A 856 42.69 -0.31 10.34
N GLU A 857 43.95 -0.77 10.30
CA GLU A 857 44.62 -1.29 9.12
C GLU A 857 44.15 -2.70 8.71
N ASP A 858 43.49 -3.43 9.60
CA ASP A 858 42.96 -4.76 9.31
C ASP A 858 41.60 -4.64 8.64
N HIS A 859 41.50 -5.13 7.40
CA HIS A 859 40.25 -5.10 6.61
C HIS A 859 39.16 -6.02 7.20
N GLY A 860 39.50 -6.89 8.15
CA GLY A 860 38.55 -7.66 8.95
C GLY A 860 37.86 -6.83 10.04
N ARG A 861 38.37 -5.64 10.38
CA ARG A 861 37.76 -4.73 11.36
C ARG A 861 36.52 -4.06 10.77
N MET A 862 35.40 -4.15 11.48
CA MET A 862 34.19 -3.43 11.13
C MET A 862 33.90 -2.37 12.19
N TYR A 863 34.08 -1.10 11.83
CA TYR A 863 33.81 0.03 12.72
C TYR A 863 32.41 0.62 12.49
N THR A 864 32.00 0.72 11.22
CA THR A 864 30.62 0.94 10.80
C THR A 864 30.19 -0.20 9.87
N THR A 865 28.91 -0.51 9.85
CA THR A 865 28.38 -1.60 9.01
C THR A 865 26.99 -1.31 8.48
N GLY A 866 26.72 -1.81 7.29
CA GLY A 866 25.39 -1.94 6.72
C GLY A 866 24.85 -0.68 6.06
N LYS A 867 23.58 -0.78 5.63
CA LYS A 867 22.83 0.23 4.86
C LYS A 867 22.80 1.62 5.52
N TYR A 868 22.94 1.65 6.85
CA TYR A 868 22.86 2.86 7.67
C TYR A 868 24.19 3.24 8.32
N GLU A 869 25.31 2.63 7.92
CA GLU A 869 26.66 2.88 8.47
C GLU A 869 26.66 2.82 10.02
N THR A 870 26.00 1.82 10.59
CA THR A 870 25.79 1.72 12.05
C THR A 870 27.12 1.46 12.75
N ILE A 871 27.53 2.37 13.64
CA ILE A 871 28.75 2.22 14.44
C ILE A 871 28.62 1.12 15.50
N ILE A 872 29.73 0.46 15.82
CA ILE A 872 29.77 -0.65 16.79
C ILE A 872 29.11 -0.34 18.15
N PRO A 873 29.36 0.80 18.82
CA PRO A 873 28.68 1.11 20.08
C PRO A 873 27.15 1.17 19.95
N THR A 874 26.66 1.68 18.82
CA THR A 874 25.22 1.76 18.52
C THR A 874 24.65 0.38 18.24
N LEU A 875 25.37 -0.48 17.50
CA LEU A 875 24.94 -1.86 17.26
C LEU A 875 24.90 -2.67 18.57
N ALA A 876 25.86 -2.47 19.47
CA ALA A 876 25.86 -3.10 20.80
C ALA A 876 24.67 -2.61 21.66
N ALA A 877 24.36 -1.31 21.60
CA ALA A 877 23.18 -0.77 22.28
C ALA A 877 21.87 -1.30 21.69
N ALA A 878 21.78 -1.43 20.36
CA ALA A 878 20.64 -2.02 19.67
C ALA A 878 20.44 -3.49 20.07
N LYS A 879 21.52 -4.28 20.10
CA LYS A 879 21.50 -5.67 20.58
C LYS A 879 20.86 -5.77 21.97
N ASN A 880 21.30 -4.93 22.90
CA ASN A 880 20.77 -4.92 24.27
C ASN A 880 19.30 -4.45 24.33
N ALA A 881 18.97 -3.36 23.62
CA ALA A 881 17.63 -2.78 23.64
C ALA A 881 16.57 -3.68 22.99
N LEU A 882 16.95 -4.44 21.95
CA LEU A 882 16.07 -5.33 21.21
C LEU A 882 16.04 -6.78 21.76
N GLY A 883 16.78 -7.04 22.85
CA GLY A 883 16.84 -8.36 23.48
C GLY A 883 17.52 -9.44 22.63
N LEU A 884 18.46 -9.06 21.77
CA LEU A 884 19.18 -9.98 20.88
C LEU A 884 20.35 -10.65 21.63
N ASN A 885 20.56 -11.95 21.39
CA ASN A 885 21.67 -12.68 22.02
C ASN A 885 23.01 -12.46 21.27
N GLY A 886 22.93 -12.03 20.01
CA GLY A 886 24.04 -11.66 19.13
C GLY A 886 24.50 -12.77 18.18
N ASP A 887 23.94 -13.97 18.28
CA ASP A 887 24.20 -15.08 17.34
C ASP A 887 23.36 -14.95 16.06
N GLU A 888 22.40 -14.02 16.06
CA GLU A 888 21.64 -13.68 14.86
C GLU A 888 22.56 -13.02 13.80
N LYS A 889 22.29 -13.32 12.53
CA LYS A 889 22.97 -12.67 11.41
C LYS A 889 22.57 -11.21 11.33
N TYR A 890 23.54 -10.35 10.99
CA TYR A 890 23.29 -8.96 10.67
C TYR A 890 22.90 -8.78 9.19
N ASP A 891 21.93 -9.60 8.76
CA ASP A 891 21.40 -9.64 7.40
C ASP A 891 20.51 -8.43 7.08
N GLU A 892 20.00 -8.36 5.85
CA GLU A 892 19.19 -7.23 5.37
C GLU A 892 17.98 -6.98 6.29
N GLN A 893 17.28 -8.04 6.70
CA GLN A 893 16.09 -7.92 7.55
C GLN A 893 16.45 -7.44 8.96
N MET A 894 17.55 -7.92 9.54
CA MET A 894 18.03 -7.47 10.84
C MET A 894 18.45 -6.00 10.81
N GLN A 895 19.10 -5.55 9.74
CA GLN A 895 19.48 -4.14 9.58
C GLN A 895 18.25 -3.22 9.51
N GLU A 896 17.20 -3.59 8.77
CA GLU A 896 15.93 -2.84 8.73
C GLU A 896 15.25 -2.81 10.10
N ARG A 897 15.29 -3.92 10.85
CA ARG A 897 14.75 -3.99 12.21
C ARG A 897 15.50 -3.09 13.18
N VAL A 898 16.84 -3.14 13.18
CA VAL A 898 17.69 -2.27 14.02
C VAL A 898 17.45 -0.81 13.69
N TYR A 899 17.25 -0.47 12.41
CA TYR A 899 16.90 0.88 12.01
C TYR A 899 15.54 1.32 12.56
N ARG A 900 14.48 0.58 12.25
CA ARG A 900 13.09 0.94 12.59
C ARG A 900 12.84 0.96 14.10
N ASP A 901 13.31 -0.07 14.82
CA ASP A 901 12.94 -0.33 16.21
C ASP A 901 13.93 0.29 17.21
N PHE A 902 15.08 0.79 16.74
CA PHE A 902 16.11 1.40 17.62
C PHE A 902 16.72 2.68 17.05
N LEU A 903 17.42 2.64 15.91
CA LEU A 903 18.23 3.76 15.42
C LEU A 903 17.38 5.00 15.11
N PHE A 904 16.19 4.81 14.53
CA PHE A 904 15.28 5.90 14.22
C PHE A 904 14.87 6.66 15.49
N ASP A 905 14.53 5.94 16.57
CA ASP A 905 14.11 6.53 17.84
C ASP A 905 15.26 7.17 18.62
N GLN A 906 16.51 6.76 18.38
CA GLN A 906 17.71 7.43 18.89
C GLN A 906 17.98 8.81 18.22
N THR A 907 17.13 9.24 17.30
CA THR A 907 17.19 10.57 16.67
C THR A 907 15.97 11.43 17.05
N PRO A 908 15.85 11.94 18.31
CA PRO A 908 14.62 12.55 18.82
C PRO A 908 14.04 13.69 17.98
N GLY A 909 14.85 14.48 17.28
CA GLY A 909 14.31 15.55 16.42
C GLY A 909 13.61 15.00 15.18
N LEU A 910 14.19 13.99 14.54
CA LEU A 910 13.59 13.31 13.38
C LEU A 910 12.41 12.43 13.82
N SER A 911 12.59 11.62 14.86
CA SER A 911 11.54 10.71 15.34
C SER A 911 10.37 11.44 15.95
N ASN A 912 10.57 12.53 16.72
CA ASN A 912 9.43 13.28 17.24
C ASN A 912 8.69 14.03 16.12
N PHE A 913 9.37 14.53 15.09
CA PHE A 913 8.69 15.13 13.94
C PHE A 913 7.84 14.09 13.19
N VAL A 914 8.45 12.95 12.87
CA VAL A 914 7.81 11.91 12.06
C VAL A 914 6.74 11.14 12.83
N LYS A 915 6.99 10.76 14.10
CA LYS A 915 6.06 9.99 14.93
C LYS A 915 5.02 10.86 15.66
N LYS A 916 5.40 12.06 16.12
CA LYS A 916 4.56 12.88 17.02
C LYS A 916 4.19 14.26 16.48
N GLY A 917 4.74 14.68 15.34
CA GLY A 917 4.47 16.00 14.75
C GLY A 917 5.12 17.16 15.51
N TYR A 918 6.16 16.90 16.30
CA TYR A 918 6.87 17.95 17.06
C TYR A 918 8.14 18.41 16.34
N GLY A 919 8.30 19.73 16.20
CA GLY A 919 9.43 20.36 15.52
C GLY A 919 9.08 20.79 14.09
N SER A 920 10.04 21.41 13.41
CA SER A 920 9.95 21.79 12.00
C SER A 920 10.69 20.81 11.09
N VAL A 921 10.47 20.92 9.77
CA VAL A 921 11.27 20.21 8.75
C VAL A 921 12.78 20.47 8.94
N ASP A 922 13.17 21.70 9.29
CA ASP A 922 14.56 22.05 9.53
C ASP A 922 15.11 21.38 10.80
N ASP A 923 14.31 21.28 11.87
CA ASP A 923 14.72 20.58 13.10
C ASP A 923 14.93 19.09 12.84
N ALA A 924 14.04 18.47 12.07
CA ALA A 924 14.12 17.07 11.69
C ALA A 924 15.33 16.79 10.78
N GLN A 925 15.56 17.64 9.77
CA GLN A 925 16.75 17.55 8.92
C GLN A 925 18.04 17.75 9.73
N TYR A 926 18.07 18.72 10.63
CA TYR A 926 19.25 18.98 11.47
C TYR A 926 19.54 17.82 12.43
N ALA A 927 18.49 17.21 13.00
CA ALA A 927 18.64 16.00 13.82
C ALA A 927 19.18 14.82 13.01
N ALA A 928 18.71 14.64 11.76
CA ALA A 928 19.24 13.63 10.85
C ALA A 928 20.72 13.91 10.49
N ALA A 929 21.10 15.15 10.21
CA ALA A 929 22.49 15.55 9.92
C ALA A 929 23.46 15.26 11.08
N ARG A 930 22.97 15.27 12.33
CA ARG A 930 23.74 14.90 13.52
C ARG A 930 23.89 13.39 13.74
N GLN A 931 23.16 12.57 12.98
CA GLN A 931 23.21 11.12 13.07
C GLN A 931 23.88 10.49 11.84
N TRP A 932 23.62 11.05 10.66
CA TRP A 932 24.11 10.58 9.36
C TRP A 932 24.88 11.70 8.66
N ALA A 933 26.18 11.47 8.44
CA ALA A 933 27.08 12.48 7.89
C ALA A 933 26.72 12.89 6.45
N SER A 934 26.01 12.04 5.70
CA SER A 934 25.56 12.35 4.35
C SER A 934 24.39 13.33 4.28
N ILE A 935 23.74 13.67 5.38
CA ILE A 935 22.64 14.65 5.41
C ILE A 935 23.20 16.04 5.73
N ALA A 936 22.87 17.03 4.90
CA ALA A 936 23.35 18.39 5.10
C ALA A 936 22.63 19.10 6.26
N VAL A 937 23.37 19.94 6.98
CA VAL A 937 22.85 20.88 7.97
C VAL A 937 22.06 21.98 7.26
N PRO A 938 20.82 22.29 7.69
CA PRO A 938 20.03 23.37 7.11
C PRO A 938 20.75 24.72 7.09
N LYS A 939 20.43 25.54 6.09
CA LYS A 939 21.00 26.87 5.92
C LYS A 939 20.77 27.74 7.17
N GLY A 940 21.84 28.37 7.67
CA GLY A 940 21.78 29.24 8.84
C GLY A 940 22.02 28.54 10.18
N LEU A 941 22.06 27.20 10.23
CA LEU A 941 22.46 26.44 11.41
C LEU A 941 23.97 26.14 11.39
N ARG A 942 24.56 25.93 12.56
CA ARG A 942 26.01 25.66 12.70
C ARG A 942 26.31 24.17 12.64
N ILE A 943 27.40 23.80 11.98
CA ILE A 943 27.99 22.47 12.10
C ILE A 943 28.61 22.27 13.50
N SER A 944 29.10 21.07 13.81
CA SER A 944 29.71 20.80 15.12
C SER A 944 30.86 21.75 15.45
N LYS A 945 30.96 22.18 16.71
CA LYS A 945 32.07 23.02 17.20
C LYS A 945 33.41 22.30 17.11
N ASP A 946 33.41 20.98 17.27
CA ASP A 946 34.59 20.12 17.13
C ASP A 946 35.13 20.12 15.68
N TYR A 947 34.35 20.63 14.74
CA TYR A 947 34.62 20.68 13.30
C TYR A 947 34.62 22.12 12.76
N GLY A 948 34.82 23.12 13.64
CA GLY A 948 34.96 24.54 13.27
C GLY A 948 33.71 25.39 13.49
N GLY A 949 32.52 24.78 13.66
CA GLY A 949 31.31 25.51 14.05
C GLY A 949 30.81 26.55 13.05
N THR A 950 31.20 26.41 11.77
CA THR A 950 30.79 27.27 10.66
C THR A 950 29.28 27.23 10.46
N VAL A 951 28.70 28.34 10.02
CA VAL A 951 27.29 28.41 9.64
C VAL A 951 27.12 27.76 8.27
N SER A 952 26.28 26.73 8.19
CA SER A 952 25.97 26.02 6.95
C SER A 952 25.22 26.93 5.97
N ASP A 953 25.56 26.84 4.70
CA ASP A 953 24.81 27.42 3.59
C ASP A 953 23.65 26.53 3.09
N GLY A 954 23.48 25.36 3.72
CA GLY A 954 22.52 24.32 3.34
C GLY A 954 23.15 23.12 2.64
N THR A 955 24.46 23.15 2.39
CA THR A 955 25.19 22.07 1.69
C THR A 955 26.22 21.35 2.55
N MET A 956 26.49 21.84 3.76
CA MET A 956 27.54 21.31 4.62
C MET A 956 27.06 20.14 5.49
N SER A 957 27.90 19.11 5.68
CA SER A 957 27.65 18.08 6.70
C SER A 957 27.86 18.62 8.12
N TYR A 958 27.22 18.01 9.11
CA TYR A 958 27.45 18.34 10.53
C TYR A 958 28.90 18.08 10.97
N TYR A 959 29.61 17.19 10.26
CA TYR A 959 30.98 16.75 10.53
C TYR A 959 31.99 17.19 9.46
N GLU A 960 31.64 18.19 8.66
CA GLU A 960 32.43 18.58 7.50
C GLU A 960 33.84 19.07 7.88
N GLN A 961 34.84 18.61 7.14
CA GLN A 961 36.21 19.11 7.17
C GLN A 961 36.70 19.31 5.73
N PRO A 962 37.73 20.15 5.49
CA PRO A 962 38.29 20.30 4.15
C PRO A 962 38.64 18.94 3.51
N GLY A 963 37.89 18.56 2.48
CA GLY A 963 38.06 17.32 1.73
C GLY A 963 37.54 16.03 2.41
N GLN A 964 36.75 16.10 3.48
CA GLN A 964 36.17 14.94 4.18
C GLN A 964 34.73 15.20 4.66
N ASN A 965 33.94 14.13 4.78
CA ASN A 965 32.57 14.14 5.31
C ASN A 965 31.64 15.14 4.59
N GLY A 966 31.72 15.26 3.27
CA GLY A 966 30.78 16.11 2.52
C GLY A 966 29.37 15.54 2.53
N ALA A 967 28.35 16.40 2.56
CA ALA A 967 26.95 15.96 2.48
C ALA A 967 26.57 15.48 1.06
N ASN A 968 25.59 14.59 0.99
CA ASN A 968 24.97 14.14 -0.26
C ASN A 968 23.67 14.91 -0.50
N MET A 969 23.71 15.88 -1.43
CA MET A 969 22.55 16.74 -1.70
C MET A 969 21.36 16.00 -2.31
N LYS A 970 21.58 14.87 -3.00
CA LYS A 970 20.48 14.04 -3.52
C LYS A 970 19.72 13.35 -2.39
N SER A 971 20.45 12.80 -1.41
CA SER A 971 19.88 12.23 -0.19
C SER A 971 19.16 13.31 0.63
N THR A 972 19.84 14.44 0.85
CA THR A 972 19.31 15.59 1.60
C THR A 972 18.02 16.13 1.00
N ASN A 973 17.98 16.42 -0.30
CA ASN A 973 16.79 16.98 -0.95
C ASN A 973 15.61 16.01 -0.92
N LYS A 974 15.87 14.71 -1.10
CA LYS A 974 14.83 13.68 -0.98
C LYS A 974 14.33 13.56 0.45
N LEU A 975 15.20 13.65 1.45
CA LEU A 975 14.81 13.58 2.86
C LEU A 975 13.89 14.75 3.17
N ARG A 976 14.28 15.96 2.75
CA ARG A 976 13.48 17.17 2.92
C ARG A 976 12.10 17.04 2.27
N ALA A 977 12.04 16.55 1.03
CA ALA A 977 10.76 16.32 0.35
C ALA A 977 9.86 15.32 1.09
N VAL A 978 10.43 14.26 1.67
CA VAL A 978 9.68 13.32 2.51
C VAL A 978 9.21 13.99 3.81
N LEU A 979 10.03 14.83 4.44
CA LEU A 979 9.63 15.56 5.66
C LEU A 979 8.52 16.59 5.38
N GLU A 980 8.56 17.27 4.23
CA GLU A 980 7.49 18.16 3.77
C GLU A 980 6.21 17.37 3.46
N GLU A 981 6.32 16.17 2.86
CA GLU A 981 5.21 15.25 2.69
C GLU A 981 4.61 14.83 4.04
N VAL A 982 5.43 14.56 5.07
CA VAL A 982 4.96 14.25 6.43
C VAL A 982 4.18 15.42 7.03
N GLU A 983 4.69 16.63 6.90
CA GLU A 983 4.00 17.84 7.36
C GLU A 983 2.66 18.01 6.64
N GLN A 984 2.64 17.81 5.32
CA GLN A 984 1.41 17.86 4.52
C GLN A 984 0.41 16.78 4.93
N MET A 985 0.89 15.54 5.13
CA MET A 985 0.08 14.41 5.59
C MET A 985 -0.50 14.65 6.99
N ARG A 986 0.19 15.35 7.88
CA ARG A 986 -0.38 15.77 9.17
C ARG A 986 -1.42 16.87 8.99
N SER A 987 -1.12 17.87 8.16
CA SER A 987 -2.04 19.00 7.92
C SER A 987 -3.38 18.58 7.31
N ASN A 988 -3.41 17.47 6.57
CA ASN A 988 -4.62 16.92 5.94
C ASN A 988 -5.19 15.69 6.66
N GLY A 989 -4.70 15.36 7.88
CA GLY A 989 -5.23 14.27 8.71
C GLY A 989 -4.90 12.85 8.22
N ALA A 990 -3.92 12.69 7.33
CA ALA A 990 -3.45 11.40 6.84
C ALA A 990 -2.40 10.71 7.75
N LEU A 991 -1.80 11.43 8.71
CA LEU A 991 -0.79 10.96 9.68
C LEU A 991 -1.10 11.35 11.13
#